data_AF-A0A1V2QIH1-F1
#
_entry.id   AF-A0A1V2QIH1-F1
#
_cell.length_a   1.000
_cell.length_b   1.000
_cell.length_c   1.000
_cell.angle_alpha   90.00
_cell.angle_beta   90.00
_cell.angle_gamma   90.00
#
_symmetry.space_group_name_H-M   'P 1'
#
loop_
_entity.id
_entity.type
_entity.pdbx_description
1 polymer ?
#
loop_
_entity_poly.entity_id
_entity_poly.type
_entity_poly.pdbx_seq_one_letter_code
_entity_poly.pdbx_strand_id
1 'polypeptide(L)'
;MGVSGSLYGDFFAADDYLPWLGAATLGGGGTAAIAALRRWATFRTVLTVGGGFAVLAVYGVLGDTVEHGLPTRATAVELVSGWARMLTVAPPADVRGDLLITPVLITWIAAAAAATVALRTRCALAACAPAVVAFIAALVLVQPAGTQTAVTVALLSITLMVVLLRTIRREASNRRVTMNWLGFGIPVVALVTLVGVLGWQVLPLATGEHRADPRTLLSPPVRITNTLNPLVQIKSQLQEPPRPLFTVRIDGGSGVDRVRTAALDRFDGVQWTSTDRFLVADHDLAADPAMTTARQVTMHVTVTNLAGPFLPALGWPTRLDLTSGDAGRIGVSVDSGVLATSGRMASDFGYALTGVVSDRDSALPKAMPSSTAEYRRYTVLPGNLPPPLRLLAQELTAAESTPYDKLVAIERELRGLPYRLDSPAGHSYAALTRLLTGTGHQDNEGYAEQHATAFAVLARAVGFPTRVAVGYRLPGDLAGTHTVTTHDAHAWAEVHFDRYGWTAFEPTDVTRKPGQSTPAQGATVTPRRPNPPVAAPPAVQPVPDVPGRTDEPSDELVPGWALAAALLVALFVVTVMVTTVEKARRRSRRRRTGDNAARVLGAWHEAVDRLVERGMTVPVSRTALEAADHVTNHVTGLSGATADTLVSLARLSTAAVFAHDEPDDNDVREAWRLEHELRRRLYARRFSPRWLRAKVDPRPLAAQWREARQHRKSLARLGVE
;
A
#
# COMPACT_ATOMS: atom_id res chain seq x y z
N MET A 1 -9.40 -13.11 11.29
CA MET A 1 -10.08 -13.70 10.12
C MET A 1 -10.66 -12.65 9.21
N GLY A 2 -11.73 -11.95 9.59
CA GLY A 2 -12.36 -10.96 8.69
C GLY A 2 -11.37 -9.93 8.12
N VAL A 3 -10.44 -9.46 8.93
CA VAL A 3 -9.50 -8.41 8.53
C VAL A 3 -8.41 -8.92 7.56
N SER A 4 -7.63 -9.94 7.91
CA SER A 4 -6.59 -10.46 7.00
C SER A 4 -7.17 -11.12 5.74
N GLY A 5 -8.36 -11.73 5.83
CA GLY A 5 -9.04 -12.32 4.67
C GLY A 5 -9.48 -11.29 3.64
N SER A 6 -9.97 -10.12 4.11
CA SER A 6 -10.39 -9.03 3.21
C SER A 6 -9.27 -8.47 2.33
N LEU A 7 -8.00 -8.66 2.71
CA LEU A 7 -6.87 -8.27 1.85
C LEU A 7 -6.86 -9.05 0.54
N TYR A 8 -7.33 -10.29 0.54
CA TYR A 8 -7.37 -11.13 -0.67
C TYR A 8 -8.55 -10.78 -1.59
N GLY A 9 -9.50 -9.96 -1.12
CA GLY A 9 -10.65 -9.52 -1.92
C GLY A 9 -10.24 -8.68 -3.13
N ASP A 10 -9.19 -7.87 -3.01
CA ASP A 10 -8.66 -7.11 -4.15
C ASP A 10 -7.91 -7.98 -5.17
N PHE A 11 -7.59 -9.23 -4.80
CA PHE A 11 -6.90 -10.18 -5.66
C PHE A 11 -7.86 -11.13 -6.38
N PHE A 12 -8.97 -11.55 -5.76
CA PHE A 12 -9.91 -12.50 -6.35
C PHE A 12 -11.13 -11.80 -6.95
N ALA A 13 -11.64 -12.31 -8.08
CA ALA A 13 -12.81 -11.75 -8.76
C ALA A 13 -14.14 -11.96 -7.99
N ALA A 14 -14.20 -12.98 -7.15
CA ALA A 14 -15.41 -13.37 -6.41
C ALA A 14 -15.10 -13.67 -4.93
N ASP A 15 -16.12 -13.57 -4.06
CA ASP A 15 -16.00 -13.81 -2.61
C ASP A 15 -15.92 -15.29 -2.21
N ASP A 16 -15.91 -16.22 -3.18
CA ASP A 16 -15.89 -17.67 -2.96
C ASP A 16 -14.62 -18.18 -2.23
N TYR A 17 -13.58 -17.35 -2.08
CA TYR A 17 -12.40 -17.65 -1.27
C TYR A 17 -12.66 -17.59 0.25
N LEU A 18 -13.66 -16.82 0.70
CA LEU A 18 -13.97 -16.62 2.12
C LEU A 18 -14.30 -17.91 2.89
N PRO A 19 -15.16 -18.83 2.40
CA PRO A 19 -15.44 -20.09 3.09
C PRO A 19 -14.18 -20.94 3.30
N TRP A 20 -13.25 -20.94 2.34
CA TRP A 20 -11.99 -21.68 2.44
C TRP A 20 -11.05 -21.10 3.50
N LEU A 21 -10.94 -19.78 3.59
CA LEU A 21 -10.20 -19.13 4.68
C LEU A 21 -10.87 -19.39 6.04
N GLY A 22 -12.20 -19.41 6.09
CA GLY A 22 -12.98 -19.81 7.27
C GLY A 22 -12.68 -21.25 7.70
N ALA A 23 -12.70 -22.20 6.77
CA ALA A 23 -12.35 -23.60 7.03
C ALA A 23 -10.90 -23.74 7.51
N ALA A 24 -9.96 -23.01 6.90
CA ALA A 24 -8.56 -23.00 7.30
C ALA A 24 -8.37 -22.51 8.74
N THR A 25 -9.15 -21.50 9.13
CA THR A 25 -9.18 -20.98 10.49
C THR A 25 -9.61 -22.01 11.50
N LEU A 26 -10.80 -22.58 11.27
CA LEU A 26 -11.47 -23.45 12.21
C LEU A 26 -10.71 -24.77 12.32
N GLY A 27 -10.22 -25.29 11.19
CA GLY A 27 -9.37 -26.47 11.14
C GLY A 27 -8.02 -26.26 11.83
N GLY A 28 -7.26 -25.23 11.45
CA GLY A 28 -5.95 -24.96 12.03
C GLY A 28 -6.02 -24.61 13.53
N GLY A 29 -6.95 -23.74 13.91
CA GLY A 29 -7.18 -23.39 15.31
C GLY A 29 -7.73 -24.55 16.13
N GLY A 30 -8.68 -25.32 15.59
CA GLY A 30 -9.32 -26.46 16.25
C GLY A 30 -8.37 -27.62 16.48
N THR A 31 -7.60 -28.02 15.47
CA THR A 31 -6.60 -29.10 15.58
C THR A 31 -5.51 -28.74 16.61
N ALA A 32 -5.01 -27.51 16.58
CA ALA A 32 -4.05 -27.02 17.58
C ALA A 32 -4.65 -26.94 18.99
N ALA A 33 -5.92 -26.52 19.11
CA ALA A 33 -6.61 -26.46 20.40
C ALA A 33 -6.81 -27.84 21.02
N ILE A 34 -7.24 -28.83 20.22
CA ILE A 34 -7.40 -30.23 20.67
C ILE A 34 -6.04 -30.78 21.16
N ALA A 35 -4.98 -30.57 20.38
CA ALA A 35 -3.63 -31.01 20.76
C ALA A 35 -3.10 -30.32 22.02
N ALA A 36 -3.44 -29.04 22.23
CA ALA A 36 -3.07 -28.30 23.43
C ALA A 36 -3.86 -28.77 24.66
N LEU A 37 -5.19 -28.96 24.53
CA LEU A 37 -6.06 -29.44 25.61
C LEU A 37 -5.68 -30.86 26.05
N ARG A 38 -5.33 -31.74 25.11
CA ARG A 38 -4.85 -33.11 25.39
C ARG A 38 -3.38 -33.19 25.78
N ARG A 39 -2.68 -32.06 25.93
CA ARG A 39 -1.26 -31.96 26.34
C ARG A 39 -0.31 -32.83 25.50
N TRP A 40 -0.55 -32.91 24.20
CA TRP A 40 0.29 -33.70 23.31
C TRP A 40 1.71 -33.13 23.18
N ALA A 41 2.69 -34.01 23.02
CA ALA A 41 4.05 -33.62 22.66
C ALA A 41 4.07 -32.78 21.37
N THR A 42 5.08 -31.92 21.22
CA THR A 42 5.21 -31.00 20.09
C THR A 42 5.16 -31.74 18.75
N PHE A 43 5.86 -32.87 18.62
CA PHE A 43 5.84 -33.69 17.41
C PHE A 43 4.43 -34.15 17.01
N ARG A 44 3.65 -34.68 17.96
CA ARG A 44 2.26 -35.10 17.70
C ARG A 44 1.35 -33.93 17.30
N THR A 45 1.58 -32.76 17.89
CA THR A 45 0.85 -31.54 17.54
C THR A 45 1.13 -31.13 16.09
N VAL A 46 2.40 -31.12 15.70
CA VAL A 46 2.82 -30.83 14.32
C VAL A 46 2.24 -31.85 13.35
N LEU A 47 2.28 -33.14 13.68
CA LEU A 47 1.73 -34.21 12.83
C LEU A 47 0.22 -34.05 12.63
N THR A 48 -0.55 -33.74 13.68
CA THR A 48 -2.01 -33.56 13.56
C THR A 48 -2.36 -32.28 12.81
N VAL A 49 -1.67 -31.17 13.07
CA VAL A 49 -1.89 -29.90 12.36
C VAL A 49 -1.51 -30.05 10.87
N GLY A 50 -0.39 -30.72 10.57
CA GLY A 50 0.04 -31.00 9.21
C GLY A 50 -0.88 -31.98 8.48
N GLY A 51 -1.30 -33.06 9.13
CA GLY A 51 -2.25 -34.02 8.57
C GLY A 51 -3.63 -33.39 8.32
N GLY A 52 -4.12 -32.56 9.24
CA GLY A 52 -5.36 -31.80 9.05
C GLY A 52 -5.28 -30.82 7.88
N PHE A 53 -4.15 -30.14 7.71
CA PHE A 53 -3.92 -29.29 6.56
C PHE A 53 -3.88 -30.10 5.26
N ALA A 54 -3.18 -31.24 5.23
CA ALA A 54 -3.09 -32.07 4.03
C ALA A 54 -4.46 -32.56 3.56
N VAL A 55 -5.37 -32.91 4.49
CA VAL A 55 -6.75 -33.30 4.16
C VAL A 55 -7.52 -32.11 3.55
N LEU A 56 -7.46 -30.92 4.18
CA LEU A 56 -8.14 -29.73 3.66
C LEU A 56 -7.55 -29.30 2.30
N ALA A 57 -6.24 -29.36 2.14
CA ALA A 57 -5.52 -28.98 0.93
C ALA A 57 -5.88 -29.90 -0.24
N VAL A 58 -5.82 -31.23 -0.04
CA VAL A 58 -6.03 -32.22 -1.11
C VAL A 58 -7.52 -32.39 -1.44
N TYR A 59 -8.38 -32.57 -0.45
CA TYR A 59 -9.78 -32.91 -0.67
C TYR A 59 -10.73 -31.71 -0.63
N GLY A 60 -10.27 -30.58 -0.08
CA GLY A 60 -11.02 -29.33 -0.09
C GLY A 60 -10.58 -28.44 -1.25
N VAL A 61 -9.38 -27.88 -1.16
CA VAL A 61 -8.91 -26.81 -2.05
C VAL A 61 -8.49 -27.34 -3.43
N LEU A 62 -7.79 -28.47 -3.49
CA LEU A 62 -7.25 -29.06 -4.72
C LEU A 62 -8.07 -30.27 -5.20
N GLY A 63 -9.36 -30.31 -4.86
CA GLY A 63 -10.23 -31.45 -5.15
C GLY A 63 -10.25 -31.85 -6.63
N ASP A 64 -10.14 -30.86 -7.52
CA ASP A 64 -10.14 -31.06 -8.98
C ASP A 64 -8.89 -31.80 -9.50
N THR A 65 -7.82 -31.87 -8.70
CA THR A 65 -6.58 -32.57 -9.06
C THR A 65 -6.54 -34.03 -8.57
N VAL A 66 -7.57 -34.46 -7.85
CA VAL A 66 -7.65 -35.78 -7.23
C VAL A 66 -8.31 -36.75 -8.21
N GLU A 67 -7.54 -37.74 -8.68
CA GLU A 67 -8.06 -38.82 -9.49
C GLU A 67 -8.34 -40.04 -8.61
N HIS A 68 -9.55 -40.61 -8.69
CA HIS A 68 -9.93 -41.83 -7.96
C HIS A 68 -9.71 -41.73 -6.43
N GLY A 69 -9.76 -40.53 -5.86
CA GLY A 69 -9.55 -40.28 -4.43
C GLY A 69 -8.09 -40.20 -3.98
N LEU A 70 -7.12 -40.28 -4.89
CA LEU A 70 -5.68 -40.20 -4.60
C LEU A 70 -5.06 -38.90 -5.17
N PRO A 71 -4.15 -38.26 -4.42
CA PRO A 71 -3.45 -37.07 -4.91
C PRO A 71 -2.54 -37.42 -6.08
N THR A 72 -2.59 -36.61 -7.14
CA THR A 72 -1.77 -36.80 -8.34
C THR A 72 -0.47 -35.98 -8.25
N ARG A 73 0.40 -36.11 -9.26
CA ARG A 73 1.58 -35.22 -9.36
C ARG A 73 1.19 -33.75 -9.49
N ALA A 74 0.03 -33.45 -10.10
CA ALA A 74 -0.49 -32.09 -10.23
C ALA A 74 -0.75 -31.46 -8.86
N THR A 75 -1.38 -32.21 -7.94
CA THR A 75 -1.64 -31.77 -6.56
C THR A 75 -0.36 -31.32 -5.85
N ALA A 76 0.73 -32.07 -6.00
CA ALA A 76 2.03 -31.73 -5.39
C ALA A 76 2.66 -30.48 -6.02
N VAL A 77 2.54 -30.32 -7.33
CA VAL A 77 3.06 -29.14 -8.04
C VAL A 77 2.29 -27.88 -7.65
N GLU A 78 0.96 -27.94 -7.59
CA GLU A 78 0.12 -26.79 -7.22
C GLU A 78 0.33 -26.36 -5.77
N LEU A 79 0.48 -27.32 -4.86
CA LEU A 79 0.77 -27.05 -3.45
C LEU A 79 2.06 -26.24 -3.25
N VAL A 80 3.09 -26.50 -4.08
CA VAL A 80 4.40 -25.81 -3.98
C VAL A 80 4.44 -24.53 -4.82
N SER A 81 3.73 -24.49 -5.94
CA SER A 81 3.79 -23.38 -6.90
C SER A 81 2.76 -22.27 -6.67
N GLY A 82 1.77 -22.46 -5.79
CA GLY A 82 0.66 -21.51 -5.61
C GLY A 82 1.10 -20.07 -5.31
N TRP A 83 2.13 -19.88 -4.47
CA TRP A 83 2.63 -18.54 -4.13
C TRP A 83 3.27 -17.84 -5.34
N ALA A 84 3.97 -18.60 -6.19
CA ALA A 84 4.57 -18.09 -7.41
C ALA A 84 3.49 -17.73 -8.44
N ARG A 85 2.43 -18.55 -8.54
CA ARG A 85 1.29 -18.28 -9.44
C ARG A 85 0.58 -16.98 -9.08
N MET A 86 0.35 -16.70 -7.78
CA MET A 86 -0.23 -15.43 -7.32
C MET A 86 0.60 -14.18 -7.72
N LEU A 87 1.92 -14.34 -7.89
CA LEU A 87 2.80 -13.25 -8.33
C LEU A 87 2.84 -13.11 -9.86
N THR A 88 2.34 -14.08 -10.61
CA THR A 88 2.39 -14.09 -12.08
C THR A 88 1.03 -13.86 -12.76
N VAL A 89 -0.08 -14.10 -12.07
CA VAL A 89 -1.44 -13.89 -12.57
C VAL A 89 -1.88 -12.45 -12.36
N ALA A 90 -2.59 -11.88 -13.33
CA ALA A 90 -3.18 -10.55 -13.23
C ALA A 90 -4.38 -10.55 -12.27
N PRO A 91 -4.47 -9.62 -11.31
CA PRO A 91 -5.71 -9.42 -10.56
C PRO A 91 -6.77 -8.69 -11.41
N PRO A 92 -8.07 -8.85 -11.12
CA PRO A 92 -8.62 -9.88 -10.24
C PRO A 92 -8.49 -11.26 -10.90
N ALA A 93 -8.09 -12.26 -10.11
CA ALA A 93 -7.91 -13.64 -10.55
C ALA A 93 -9.11 -14.50 -10.15
N ASP A 94 -9.37 -15.55 -10.92
CA ASP A 94 -10.44 -16.49 -10.62
C ASP A 94 -10.12 -17.29 -9.36
N VAL A 95 -11.17 -17.67 -8.63
CA VAL A 95 -11.06 -18.48 -7.41
C VAL A 95 -10.75 -19.93 -7.78
N ARG A 96 -9.46 -20.26 -7.87
CA ARG A 96 -8.95 -21.61 -8.22
C ARG A 96 -8.09 -22.20 -7.11
N GLY A 97 -8.08 -23.53 -7.02
CA GLY A 97 -7.38 -24.27 -5.96
C GLY A 97 -5.89 -23.94 -5.87
N ASP A 98 -5.23 -23.79 -7.02
CA ASP A 98 -3.81 -23.47 -7.15
C ASP A 98 -3.45 -22.07 -6.61
N LEU A 99 -4.35 -21.09 -6.73
CA LEU A 99 -4.19 -19.75 -6.16
C LEU A 99 -4.63 -19.69 -4.69
N LEU A 100 -5.68 -20.43 -4.31
CA LEU A 100 -6.25 -20.46 -2.96
C LEU A 100 -5.35 -21.14 -1.93
N ILE A 101 -4.55 -22.13 -2.35
CA ILE A 101 -3.78 -22.95 -1.43
C ILE A 101 -2.81 -22.15 -0.55
N THR A 102 -2.24 -21.06 -1.09
CA THR A 102 -1.27 -20.22 -0.38
C THR A 102 -1.93 -19.36 0.71
N PRO A 103 -3.00 -18.58 0.43
CA PRO A 103 -3.80 -17.92 1.46
C PRO A 103 -4.32 -18.88 2.53
N VAL A 104 -4.80 -20.07 2.13
CA VAL A 104 -5.29 -21.11 3.03
C VAL A 104 -4.18 -21.62 3.95
N LEU A 105 -2.99 -21.92 3.41
CA LEU A 105 -1.83 -22.37 4.19
C LEU A 105 -1.37 -21.31 5.21
N ILE A 106 -1.23 -20.06 4.79
CA ILE A 106 -0.82 -18.95 5.67
C ILE A 106 -1.84 -18.79 6.80
N THR A 107 -3.13 -18.82 6.46
CA THR A 107 -4.23 -18.71 7.43
C THR A 107 -4.25 -19.89 8.40
N TRP A 108 -4.04 -21.12 7.90
CA TRP A 108 -3.97 -22.33 8.71
C TRP A 108 -2.82 -22.28 9.71
N ILE A 109 -1.60 -21.96 9.24
CA ILE A 109 -0.41 -21.86 10.10
C ILE A 109 -0.61 -20.78 11.16
N ALA A 110 -1.12 -19.62 10.77
CA ALA A 110 -1.35 -18.52 11.70
C ALA A 110 -2.40 -18.86 12.75
N ALA A 111 -3.49 -19.51 12.37
CA ALA A 111 -4.53 -19.97 13.29
C ALA A 111 -3.99 -21.03 14.26
N ALA A 112 -3.27 -22.04 13.75
CA ALA A 112 -2.68 -23.09 14.56
C ALA A 112 -1.62 -22.57 15.54
N ALA A 113 -0.73 -21.68 15.08
CA ALA A 113 0.28 -21.05 15.91
C ALA A 113 -0.35 -20.13 16.97
N ALA A 114 -1.34 -19.30 16.59
CA ALA A 114 -2.04 -18.43 17.52
C ALA A 114 -2.76 -19.24 18.61
N ALA A 115 -3.44 -20.34 18.26
CA ALA A 115 -4.10 -21.24 19.20
C ALA A 115 -3.08 -21.93 20.13
N THR A 116 -1.97 -22.44 19.59
CA THR A 116 -0.93 -23.11 20.37
C THR A 116 -0.29 -22.16 21.38
N VAL A 117 0.08 -20.95 20.95
CA VAL A 117 0.70 -19.94 21.81
C VAL A 117 -0.30 -19.45 22.86
N ALA A 118 -1.55 -19.23 22.47
CA ALA A 118 -2.61 -18.80 23.40
C ALA A 118 -2.90 -19.83 24.49
N LEU A 119 -2.81 -21.13 24.19
CA LEU A 119 -3.14 -22.20 25.12
C LEU A 119 -1.94 -22.72 25.92
N ARG A 120 -0.71 -22.61 25.39
CA ARG A 120 0.50 -23.13 26.03
C ARG A 120 1.35 -22.08 26.74
N THR A 121 1.20 -20.80 26.40
CA THR A 121 2.03 -19.73 26.98
C THR A 121 1.22 -18.74 27.80
N ARG A 122 1.87 -18.08 28.77
CA ARG A 122 1.27 -17.02 29.59
C ARG A 122 1.51 -15.61 29.04
N CYS A 123 2.17 -15.49 27.89
CA CYS A 123 2.50 -14.22 27.24
C CYS A 123 1.38 -13.83 26.27
N ALA A 124 0.56 -12.84 26.66
CA ALA A 124 -0.60 -12.42 25.89
C ALA A 124 -0.23 -11.85 24.51
N LEU A 125 0.90 -11.13 24.41
CA LEU A 125 1.37 -10.52 23.16
C LEU A 125 1.84 -11.56 22.13
N ALA A 126 2.32 -12.73 22.58
CA ALA A 126 2.86 -13.75 21.69
C ALA A 126 1.77 -14.40 20.81
N ALA A 127 0.51 -14.43 21.26
CA ALA A 127 -0.59 -15.03 20.50
C ALA A 127 -1.05 -14.18 19.31
N CYS A 128 -0.74 -12.88 19.30
CA CYS A 128 -1.07 -11.96 18.21
C CYS A 128 0.00 -11.94 17.12
N ALA A 129 1.23 -12.33 17.44
CA ALA A 129 2.35 -12.33 16.48
C ALA A 129 2.06 -13.17 15.22
N PRO A 130 1.49 -14.38 15.29
CA PRO A 130 1.17 -15.16 14.09
C PRO A 130 0.15 -14.48 13.16
N ALA A 131 -0.83 -13.77 13.72
CA ALA A 131 -1.82 -13.05 12.92
C ALA A 131 -1.20 -11.83 12.22
N VAL A 132 -0.28 -11.13 12.89
CA VAL A 132 0.47 -10.01 12.29
C VAL A 132 1.40 -10.50 11.19
N VAL A 133 2.09 -11.64 11.39
CA VAL A 133 2.95 -12.23 10.36
C VAL A 133 2.14 -12.66 9.14
N ALA A 134 0.98 -13.30 9.33
CA ALA A 134 0.09 -13.66 8.22
C ALA A 134 -0.43 -12.43 7.47
N PHE A 135 -0.73 -11.36 8.19
CA PHE A 135 -1.13 -10.10 7.57
C PHE A 135 0.00 -9.49 6.72
N ILE A 136 1.23 -9.46 7.22
CA ILE A 136 2.40 -9.01 6.45
C ILE A 136 2.62 -9.91 5.23
N ALA A 137 2.47 -11.23 5.36
CA ALA A 137 2.61 -12.16 4.25
C ALA A 137 1.51 -11.95 3.18
N ALA A 138 0.26 -11.74 3.60
CA ALA A 138 -0.84 -11.40 2.70
C ALA A 138 -0.57 -10.08 1.97
N LEU A 139 -0.03 -9.08 2.68
CA LEU A 139 0.41 -7.85 2.05
C LEU A 139 1.48 -8.11 0.98
N VAL A 140 2.53 -8.89 1.25
CA VAL A 140 3.56 -9.15 0.22
C VAL A 140 3.00 -9.84 -1.04
N LEU A 141 1.94 -10.66 -0.90
CA LEU A 141 1.36 -11.41 -2.01
C LEU A 141 0.30 -10.64 -2.82
N VAL A 142 -0.46 -9.74 -2.19
CA VAL A 142 -1.52 -8.98 -2.88
C VAL A 142 -0.94 -7.72 -3.53
N GLN A 143 -1.46 -7.32 -4.69
CA GLN A 143 -1.03 -6.08 -5.35
C GLN A 143 -1.24 -4.86 -4.43
N PRO A 144 -0.46 -3.79 -4.60
CA PRO A 144 -0.73 -2.49 -3.98
C PRO A 144 -1.96 -1.82 -4.61
N ALA A 145 -3.13 -2.48 -4.52
CA ALA A 145 -4.39 -1.89 -4.95
C ALA A 145 -4.92 -1.02 -3.79
N GLY A 146 -4.70 0.28 -3.91
CA GLY A 146 -5.31 1.29 -3.05
C GLY A 146 -5.12 1.09 -1.53
N THR A 147 -6.11 1.61 -0.81
CA THR A 147 -6.01 2.08 0.56
C THR A 147 -6.41 0.99 1.58
N GLN A 148 -5.66 -0.11 1.64
CA GLN A 148 -5.90 -1.25 2.55
C GLN A 148 -5.72 -0.93 4.05
N THR A 149 -5.77 0.33 4.44
CA THR A 149 -5.45 0.77 5.79
C THR A 149 -6.59 0.74 6.75
N ALA A 150 -7.83 0.84 6.29
CA ALA A 150 -8.98 0.46 7.10
C ALA A 150 -8.77 -0.97 7.65
N VAL A 151 -8.24 -1.87 6.81
CA VAL A 151 -7.91 -3.25 7.17
C VAL A 151 -6.71 -3.28 8.14
N THR A 152 -5.62 -2.56 7.87
CA THR A 152 -4.46 -2.49 8.81
C THR A 152 -4.86 -1.96 10.20
N VAL A 153 -5.66 -0.91 10.25
CA VAL A 153 -6.10 -0.23 11.48
C VAL A 153 -7.08 -1.11 12.23
N ALA A 154 -8.00 -1.78 11.54
CA ALA A 154 -8.88 -2.77 12.15
C ALA A 154 -8.07 -3.91 12.81
N LEU A 155 -7.02 -4.42 12.16
CA LEU A 155 -6.20 -5.51 12.71
C LEU A 155 -5.47 -5.06 13.98
N LEU A 156 -4.84 -3.88 13.94
CA LEU A 156 -4.13 -3.30 15.07
C LEU A 156 -5.08 -3.03 16.25
N SER A 157 -6.28 -2.54 15.97
CA SER A 157 -7.31 -2.25 16.97
C SER A 157 -7.83 -3.52 17.64
N ILE A 158 -8.11 -4.57 16.86
CA ILE A 158 -8.53 -5.88 17.38
C ILE A 158 -7.41 -6.49 18.22
N THR A 159 -6.16 -6.41 17.75
CA THR A 159 -5.00 -6.91 18.48
C THR A 159 -4.87 -6.23 19.85
N LEU A 160 -4.97 -4.90 19.87
CA LEU A 160 -4.90 -4.09 21.08
C LEU A 160 -6.08 -4.37 22.03
N MET A 161 -7.29 -4.57 21.50
CA MET A 161 -8.48 -4.94 22.28
C MET A 161 -8.34 -6.33 22.92
N VAL A 162 -7.83 -7.32 22.19
CA VAL A 162 -7.59 -8.67 22.72
C VAL A 162 -6.53 -8.65 23.82
N VAL A 163 -5.47 -7.84 23.66
CA VAL A 163 -4.47 -7.61 24.70
C VAL A 163 -5.13 -7.07 25.95
N LEU A 164 -6.00 -6.06 25.83
CA LEU A 164 -6.73 -5.43 26.94
C LEU A 164 -7.69 -6.39 27.66
N LEU A 165 -8.52 -7.14 26.93
CA LEU A 165 -9.51 -8.05 27.53
C LEU A 165 -8.86 -9.18 28.35
N ARG A 166 -7.68 -9.68 27.93
CA ARG A 166 -7.02 -10.80 28.62
C ARG A 166 -6.25 -10.39 29.87
N THR A 167 -5.68 -9.21 29.87
CA THR A 167 -5.00 -8.62 31.02
C THR A 167 -6.02 -8.27 32.11
N ILE A 168 -7.22 -7.79 31.74
CA ILE A 168 -8.38 -7.68 32.66
C ILE A 168 -8.73 -9.04 33.30
N ARG A 169 -8.81 -10.11 32.50
CA ARG A 169 -9.11 -11.47 33.02
C ARG A 169 -8.03 -12.02 33.95
N ARG A 170 -6.76 -11.69 33.73
CA ARG A 170 -5.63 -12.16 34.55
C ARG A 170 -5.58 -11.50 35.93
N GLU A 171 -5.97 -10.23 36.00
CA GLU A 171 -6.09 -9.45 37.24
C GLU A 171 -7.47 -9.58 37.92
N ALA A 172 -8.37 -10.44 37.42
CA ALA A 172 -9.77 -10.56 37.86
C ALA A 172 -9.97 -10.93 39.34
N SER A 173 -8.92 -11.39 40.04
CA SER A 173 -8.94 -11.58 41.49
C SER A 173 -9.09 -10.26 42.28
N ASN A 174 -8.86 -9.10 41.65
CA ASN A 174 -8.87 -7.81 42.33
C ASN A 174 -9.81 -6.80 41.64
N ARG A 175 -11.08 -6.78 42.10
CA ARG A 175 -12.20 -6.00 41.52
C ARG A 175 -11.93 -4.49 41.36
N ARG A 176 -11.00 -3.91 42.15
CA ARG A 176 -10.58 -2.49 42.02
C ARG A 176 -9.56 -2.24 40.93
N VAL A 177 -8.72 -3.24 40.60
CA VAL A 177 -7.70 -3.12 39.54
C VAL A 177 -8.38 -3.23 38.18
N THR A 178 -9.32 -4.16 38.02
CA THR A 178 -10.12 -4.31 36.80
C THR A 178 -10.93 -3.04 36.47
N MET A 179 -11.51 -2.37 37.46
CA MET A 179 -12.31 -1.14 37.24
C MET A 179 -11.47 0.07 36.81
N ASN A 180 -10.27 0.26 37.38
CA ASN A 180 -9.35 1.33 36.99
C ASN A 180 -8.72 1.10 35.61
N TRP A 181 -8.56 -0.16 35.21
CA TRP A 181 -7.89 -0.52 33.97
C TRP A 181 -8.86 -0.51 32.77
N LEU A 182 -10.15 -0.82 32.99
CA LEU A 182 -11.23 -0.55 32.04
C LEU A 182 -11.40 0.94 31.75
N GLY A 183 -11.32 1.80 32.77
CA GLY A 183 -11.44 3.25 32.64
C GLY A 183 -10.27 3.94 31.92
N PHE A 184 -9.12 3.28 31.77
CA PHE A 184 -7.94 3.84 31.11
C PHE A 184 -7.58 3.13 29.80
N GLY A 185 -7.80 1.81 29.73
CA GLY A 185 -7.45 1.01 28.55
C GLY A 185 -8.37 1.26 27.35
N ILE A 186 -9.69 1.30 27.57
CA ILE A 186 -10.65 1.52 26.48
C ILE A 186 -10.44 2.88 25.78
N PRO A 187 -10.26 4.01 26.50
CA PRO A 187 -9.95 5.30 25.88
C PRO A 187 -8.63 5.29 25.11
N VAL A 188 -7.59 4.59 25.59
CA VAL A 188 -6.29 4.51 24.90
C VAL A 188 -6.41 3.69 23.62
N VAL A 189 -7.13 2.56 23.65
CA VAL A 189 -7.39 1.78 22.42
C VAL A 189 -8.19 2.63 21.44
N ALA A 190 -9.27 3.27 21.89
CA ALA A 190 -10.09 4.13 21.07
C ALA A 190 -9.28 5.29 20.48
N LEU A 191 -8.38 5.91 21.25
CA LEU A 191 -7.50 6.99 20.79
C LEU A 191 -6.47 6.49 19.77
N VAL A 192 -5.83 5.34 19.99
CA VAL A 192 -4.88 4.75 19.03
C VAL A 192 -5.59 4.38 17.73
N THR A 193 -6.77 3.79 17.82
CA THR A 193 -7.61 3.51 16.65
C THR A 193 -8.01 4.80 15.95
N LEU A 194 -8.50 5.82 16.68
CA LEU A 194 -8.89 7.11 16.12
C LEU A 194 -7.72 7.83 15.46
N VAL A 195 -6.53 7.85 16.08
CA VAL A 195 -5.31 8.42 15.51
C VAL A 195 -4.84 7.62 14.29
N GLY A 196 -4.98 6.29 14.29
CA GLY A 196 -4.71 5.47 13.10
C GLY A 196 -5.66 5.77 11.94
N VAL A 197 -6.96 5.94 12.23
CA VAL A 197 -7.98 6.30 11.22
C VAL A 197 -7.82 7.74 10.73
N LEU A 198 -7.50 8.70 11.60
CA LEU A 198 -7.35 10.11 11.23
C LEU A 198 -5.98 10.42 10.62
N GLY A 199 -4.90 9.83 11.14
CA GLY A 199 -3.54 10.01 10.64
C GLY A 199 -3.25 9.29 9.31
N TRP A 200 -4.15 8.39 8.90
CA TRP A 200 -4.09 7.67 7.63
C TRP A 200 -3.97 8.59 6.41
N GLN A 201 -4.69 9.72 6.39
CA GLN A 201 -4.68 10.65 5.25
C GLN A 201 -3.39 11.46 5.13
N VAL A 202 -2.56 11.49 6.18
CA VAL A 202 -1.39 12.38 6.30
C VAL A 202 -0.08 11.61 6.18
N LEU A 203 -0.10 10.28 6.30
CA LEU A 203 1.10 9.44 6.23
C LEU A 203 1.39 9.01 4.76
N PRO A 204 2.58 9.30 4.20
CA PRO A 204 2.96 8.86 2.84
C PRO A 204 3.05 7.33 2.69
N LEU A 205 3.28 6.62 3.79
CA LEU A 205 3.27 5.14 3.85
C LEU A 205 1.91 4.53 3.51
N ALA A 206 0.88 5.37 3.49
CA ALA A 206 -0.50 4.96 3.40
C ALA A 206 -1.05 5.04 1.96
N THR A 207 -0.52 5.90 1.09
CA THR A 207 -1.00 6.02 -0.30
C THR A 207 -0.75 4.77 -1.14
N GLY A 208 0.05 3.80 -0.66
CA GLY A 208 0.37 2.55 -1.38
C GLY A 208 1.35 2.73 -2.54
N GLU A 209 1.55 3.97 -3.01
CA GLU A 209 2.40 4.35 -4.14
C GLU A 209 3.87 3.93 -4.01
N HIS A 210 4.36 3.74 -2.78
CA HIS A 210 5.76 3.38 -2.50
C HIS A 210 5.92 1.96 -1.96
N ARG A 211 4.88 1.10 -2.07
CA ARG A 211 4.97 -0.27 -1.59
C ARG A 211 5.81 -1.10 -2.55
N ALA A 212 6.85 -1.76 -2.00
CA ALA A 212 7.64 -2.70 -2.77
C ALA A 212 6.76 -3.87 -3.23
N ASP A 213 6.47 -3.94 -4.53
CA ASP A 213 5.79 -5.09 -5.14
C ASP A 213 6.84 -6.12 -5.60
N PRO A 214 6.89 -7.32 -5.00
CA PRO A 214 7.82 -8.38 -5.40
C PRO A 214 7.70 -8.76 -6.88
N ARG A 215 6.54 -8.54 -7.50
CA ARG A 215 6.34 -8.78 -8.94
C ARG A 215 7.30 -7.95 -9.77
N THR A 216 7.69 -6.76 -9.29
CA THR A 216 8.61 -5.89 -10.02
C THR A 216 10.00 -6.50 -10.20
N LEU A 217 10.44 -7.32 -9.22
CA LEU A 217 11.72 -8.00 -9.17
C LEU A 217 11.72 -9.32 -9.96
N LEU A 218 10.54 -9.87 -10.26
CA LEU A 218 10.39 -11.07 -11.06
C LEU A 218 10.49 -10.73 -12.55
N SER A 219 11.06 -11.67 -13.31
CA SER A 219 10.96 -11.62 -14.77
C SER A 219 9.49 -11.66 -15.19
N PRO A 220 9.08 -10.88 -16.22
CA PRO A 220 7.74 -10.95 -16.75
C PRO A 220 7.39 -12.40 -17.11
N PRO A 221 6.26 -12.94 -16.60
CA PRO A 221 5.86 -14.32 -16.86
C PRO A 221 5.54 -14.54 -18.35
N VAL A 222 5.04 -13.49 -19.02
CA VAL A 222 4.82 -13.45 -20.47
C VAL A 222 5.89 -12.53 -21.05
N ARG A 223 6.88 -13.13 -21.73
CA ARG A 223 7.97 -12.39 -22.37
C ARG A 223 7.65 -12.15 -23.85
N ILE A 224 7.67 -10.89 -24.23
CA ILE A 224 7.51 -10.46 -25.61
C ILE A 224 8.91 -10.40 -26.25
N THR A 225 9.25 -11.40 -27.06
CA THR A 225 10.57 -11.46 -27.73
C THR A 225 10.65 -10.43 -28.85
N ASN A 226 11.75 -9.67 -28.91
CA ASN A 226 12.16 -8.72 -29.96
C ASN A 226 11.19 -8.57 -31.14
N THR A 227 10.23 -7.65 -30.99
CA THR A 227 9.37 -7.20 -32.08
C THR A 227 9.80 -5.84 -32.54
N LEU A 228 9.68 -5.58 -33.84
CA LEU A 228 9.73 -4.21 -34.34
C LEU A 228 8.61 -3.40 -33.70
N ASN A 229 8.88 -2.14 -33.40
CA ASN A 229 7.90 -1.21 -32.86
C ASN A 229 6.61 -1.22 -33.71
N PRO A 230 5.43 -1.56 -33.14
CA PRO A 230 4.17 -1.62 -33.87
C PRO A 230 3.86 -0.35 -34.68
N LEU A 231 4.26 0.82 -34.16
CA LEU A 231 4.04 2.10 -34.83
C LEU A 231 4.81 2.19 -36.16
N VAL A 232 6.03 1.66 -36.20
CA VAL A 232 6.88 1.66 -37.41
C VAL A 232 6.38 0.66 -38.45
N GLN A 233 5.71 -0.41 -38.02
CA GLN A 233 5.18 -1.45 -38.92
C GLN A 233 3.97 -0.98 -39.74
N ILE A 234 3.33 0.12 -39.37
CA ILE A 234 2.15 0.64 -40.09
C ILE A 234 2.50 0.89 -41.55
N LYS A 235 3.61 1.58 -41.81
CA LYS A 235 4.00 1.91 -43.18
C LYS A 235 4.26 0.66 -44.03
N SER A 236 4.93 -0.35 -43.47
CA SER A 236 5.17 -1.60 -44.21
C SER A 236 3.86 -2.33 -44.51
N GLN A 237 2.93 -2.39 -43.55
CA GLN A 237 1.62 -3.03 -43.78
C GLN A 237 0.79 -2.31 -44.85
N LEU A 238 0.77 -0.98 -44.84
CA LEU A 238 0.03 -0.17 -45.81
C LEU A 238 0.62 -0.18 -47.23
N GLN A 239 1.88 -0.60 -47.39
CA GLN A 239 2.54 -0.73 -48.71
C GLN A 239 2.43 -2.14 -49.30
N GLU A 240 2.16 -3.15 -48.47
CA GLU A 240 1.93 -4.52 -48.93
C GLU A 240 0.53 -4.67 -49.56
N PRO A 241 0.35 -5.59 -50.53
CA PRO A 241 -0.98 -5.95 -51.02
C PRO A 241 -1.92 -6.35 -49.86
N PRO A 242 -3.22 -5.98 -49.92
CA PRO A 242 -4.17 -6.29 -48.84
C PRO A 242 -4.19 -7.80 -48.53
N ARG A 243 -3.80 -8.15 -47.32
CA ARG A 243 -3.80 -9.53 -46.82
C ARG A 243 -4.66 -9.65 -45.57
N PRO A 244 -5.56 -10.64 -45.47
CA PRO A 244 -6.39 -10.83 -44.28
C PRO A 244 -5.54 -11.28 -43.09
N LEU A 245 -5.75 -10.64 -41.95
CA LEU A 245 -5.02 -10.88 -40.71
C LEU A 245 -5.88 -11.61 -39.68
N PHE A 246 -7.09 -11.10 -39.45
CA PHE A 246 -8.07 -11.67 -38.51
C PHE A 246 -9.48 -11.20 -38.87
N THR A 247 -10.48 -11.92 -38.35
CA THR A 247 -11.89 -11.57 -38.49
C THR A 247 -12.43 -11.12 -37.14
N VAL A 248 -13.25 -10.08 -37.16
CA VAL A 248 -13.89 -9.51 -35.98
C VAL A 248 -15.40 -9.63 -36.14
N ARG A 249 -16.10 -10.05 -35.10
CA ARG A 249 -17.56 -10.02 -35.05
C ARG A 249 -18.02 -9.33 -33.77
N ILE A 250 -18.76 -8.24 -33.90
CA ILE A 250 -19.31 -7.51 -32.75
C ILE A 250 -20.82 -7.66 -32.70
N ASP A 251 -21.31 -8.00 -31.51
CA ASP A 251 -22.73 -8.13 -31.22
C ASP A 251 -23.34 -6.73 -31.01
N GLY A 252 -24.14 -6.25 -31.97
CA GLY A 252 -24.86 -4.97 -31.91
C GLY A 252 -24.11 -3.75 -32.49
N GLY A 253 -24.83 -2.64 -32.64
CA GLY A 253 -24.28 -1.35 -33.10
C GLY A 253 -23.34 -0.73 -32.07
N SER A 254 -22.05 -1.01 -32.21
CA SER A 254 -21.05 -0.65 -31.20
C SER A 254 -20.55 0.78 -31.33
N GLY A 255 -20.77 1.49 -32.45
CA GLY A 255 -20.19 2.83 -32.65
C GLY A 255 -18.67 2.89 -32.50
N VAL A 256 -18.01 1.72 -32.53
CA VAL A 256 -16.56 1.55 -32.49
C VAL A 256 -16.12 1.25 -33.91
N ASP A 257 -15.04 1.91 -34.35
CA ASP A 257 -14.41 1.78 -35.67
C ASP A 257 -12.95 1.32 -35.57
N ARG A 258 -12.44 1.07 -34.35
CA ARG A 258 -11.03 0.79 -34.07
C ARG A 258 -10.84 -0.49 -33.28
N VAL A 259 -9.82 -1.24 -33.65
CA VAL A 259 -9.34 -2.42 -32.94
C VAL A 259 -7.88 -2.20 -32.58
N ARG A 260 -7.57 -2.07 -31.29
CA ARG A 260 -6.22 -1.79 -30.78
C ARG A 260 -5.43 -3.08 -30.67
N THR A 261 -4.15 -3.04 -31.01
CA THR A 261 -3.20 -4.12 -30.70
C THR A 261 -2.12 -3.66 -29.73
N ALA A 262 -1.71 -2.39 -29.80
CA ALA A 262 -0.69 -1.85 -28.90
C ALA A 262 -1.04 -0.44 -28.42
N ALA A 263 -0.50 -0.08 -27.25
CA ALA A 263 -0.53 1.26 -26.70
C ALA A 263 0.89 1.64 -26.26
N LEU A 264 1.38 2.78 -26.73
CA LEU A 264 2.73 3.29 -26.50
C LEU A 264 2.65 4.53 -25.62
N ASP A 265 3.28 4.47 -24.46
CA ASP A 265 3.13 5.43 -23.37
C ASP A 265 4.41 6.22 -23.08
N ARG A 266 5.57 5.74 -23.51
CA ARG A 266 6.85 6.42 -23.26
C ARG A 266 7.42 7.00 -24.54
N PHE A 267 7.67 8.30 -24.51
CA PHE A 267 8.35 9.01 -25.58
C PHE A 267 9.68 9.56 -25.09
N ASP A 268 10.77 9.26 -25.80
CA ASP A 268 12.13 9.70 -25.46
C ASP A 268 12.64 10.88 -26.32
N GLY A 269 11.77 11.45 -27.16
CA GLY A 269 12.11 12.51 -28.12
C GLY A 269 12.45 11.99 -29.51
N VAL A 270 12.70 10.67 -29.64
CA VAL A 270 13.02 10.00 -30.90
C VAL A 270 11.97 8.97 -31.24
N GLN A 271 11.55 8.16 -30.27
CA GLN A 271 10.67 7.02 -30.45
C GLN A 271 9.60 6.89 -29.36
N TRP A 272 8.47 6.30 -29.74
CA TRP A 272 7.44 5.82 -28.82
C TRP A 272 7.70 4.36 -28.45
N THR A 273 7.65 4.05 -27.16
CA THR A 273 7.82 2.70 -26.63
C THR A 273 6.71 2.41 -25.62
N SER A 274 6.51 1.13 -25.31
CA SER A 274 5.61 0.70 -24.23
C SER A 274 6.43 0.32 -22.99
N THR A 275 5.99 0.74 -21.82
CA THR A 275 6.52 0.27 -20.53
C THR A 275 5.74 -0.91 -19.94
N ASP A 276 4.83 -1.50 -20.73
CA ASP A 276 3.92 -2.55 -20.31
C ASP A 276 4.63 -3.78 -19.75
N ARG A 277 4.07 -4.29 -18.65
CA ARG A 277 4.42 -5.58 -18.07
C ARG A 277 3.23 -6.52 -18.18
N PHE A 278 3.44 -7.66 -18.83
CA PHE A 278 2.39 -8.64 -19.06
C PHE A 278 2.35 -9.68 -17.94
N LEU A 279 1.25 -9.68 -17.21
CA LEU A 279 0.87 -10.75 -16.27
C LEU A 279 -0.02 -11.76 -17.00
N VAL A 280 -0.06 -13.01 -16.55
CA VAL A 280 -0.91 -14.04 -17.16
C VAL A 280 -2.37 -13.61 -17.02
N ALA A 281 -3.08 -13.54 -18.15
CA ALA A 281 -4.48 -13.16 -18.19
C ALA A 281 -5.34 -14.34 -17.71
N ASP A 282 -6.38 -14.02 -16.95
CA ASP A 282 -7.42 -14.97 -16.57
C ASP A 282 -8.72 -14.68 -17.32
N HIS A 283 -9.81 -15.35 -16.95
CA HIS A 283 -11.11 -15.08 -17.56
C HIS A 283 -11.58 -13.65 -17.29
N ASP A 284 -11.63 -13.24 -16.02
CA ASP A 284 -11.94 -11.86 -15.64
C ASP A 284 -10.64 -11.01 -15.58
N LEU A 285 -10.73 -9.78 -16.05
CA LEU A 285 -9.61 -8.83 -16.15
C LEU A 285 -9.96 -7.54 -15.41
N ALA A 286 -8.94 -6.87 -14.84
CA ALA A 286 -9.16 -5.63 -14.10
C ALA A 286 -9.79 -4.57 -14.99
N ALA A 287 -10.88 -3.96 -14.54
CA ALA A 287 -11.42 -2.77 -15.17
C ALA A 287 -10.57 -1.54 -14.79
N ASP A 288 -10.48 -0.58 -15.72
CA ASP A 288 -9.92 0.73 -15.42
C ASP A 288 -10.80 1.42 -14.36
N PRO A 289 -10.26 1.75 -13.17
CA PRO A 289 -11.05 2.34 -12.08
C PRO A 289 -11.62 3.72 -12.44
N ALA A 290 -11.06 4.39 -13.45
CA ALA A 290 -11.58 5.66 -13.94
C ALA A 290 -12.79 5.51 -14.85
N MET A 291 -13.12 4.30 -15.36
CA MET A 291 -14.22 4.10 -16.31
C MET A 291 -15.56 3.83 -15.60
N THR A 292 -16.21 4.90 -15.12
CA THR A 292 -17.56 4.82 -14.51
C THR A 292 -18.69 5.07 -15.50
N THR A 293 -18.39 5.73 -16.63
CA THR A 293 -19.35 6.09 -17.68
C THR A 293 -18.94 5.36 -18.96
N ALA A 294 -19.27 4.08 -19.04
CA ALA A 294 -18.81 3.24 -20.13
C ALA A 294 -19.80 2.14 -20.50
N ARG A 295 -19.73 1.73 -21.78
CA ARG A 295 -20.56 0.67 -22.34
C ARG A 295 -19.72 -0.58 -22.57
N GLN A 296 -20.25 -1.73 -22.16
CA GLN A 296 -19.66 -3.02 -22.47
C GLN A 296 -19.99 -3.44 -23.90
N VAL A 297 -18.98 -3.94 -24.61
CA VAL A 297 -19.06 -4.43 -25.98
C VAL A 297 -18.32 -5.75 -26.05
N THR A 298 -18.97 -6.79 -26.59
CA THR A 298 -18.36 -8.10 -26.79
C THR A 298 -17.96 -8.26 -28.25
N MET A 299 -16.70 -8.65 -28.44
CA MET A 299 -16.03 -8.82 -29.72
C MET A 299 -15.50 -10.25 -29.83
N HIS A 300 -15.88 -10.96 -30.88
CA HIS A 300 -15.34 -12.28 -31.21
C HIS A 300 -14.26 -12.10 -32.26
N VAL A 301 -13.06 -12.60 -31.97
CA VAL A 301 -11.89 -12.49 -32.85
C VAL A 301 -11.47 -13.88 -33.29
N THR A 302 -11.27 -14.04 -34.59
CA THR A 302 -10.64 -15.23 -35.18
C THR A 302 -9.35 -14.80 -35.85
N VAL A 303 -8.21 -15.22 -35.30
CA VAL A 303 -6.89 -14.84 -35.80
C VAL A 303 -6.40 -15.85 -36.83
N THR A 304 -6.01 -15.36 -38.02
CA THR A 304 -5.56 -16.21 -39.13
C THR A 304 -4.07 -16.01 -39.41
N ASN A 305 -3.67 -14.79 -39.80
CA ASN A 305 -2.31 -14.47 -40.25
C ASN A 305 -1.71 -13.23 -39.56
N LEU A 306 -2.19 -12.90 -38.36
CA LEU A 306 -1.68 -11.76 -37.60
C LEU A 306 -0.22 -12.02 -37.18
N ALA A 307 0.66 -11.12 -37.60
CA ALA A 307 2.07 -11.18 -37.23
C ALA A 307 2.31 -10.53 -35.88
N GLY A 308 3.22 -11.13 -35.10
CA GLY A 308 3.62 -10.61 -33.81
C GLY A 308 2.76 -11.11 -32.64
N PRO A 309 3.06 -10.63 -31.42
CA PRO A 309 2.53 -11.18 -30.18
C PRO A 309 1.32 -10.40 -29.67
N PHE A 310 1.02 -9.22 -30.21
CA PHE A 310 -0.05 -8.35 -29.73
C PHE A 310 -1.41 -8.79 -30.28
N LEU A 311 -2.39 -8.94 -29.38
CA LEU A 311 -3.72 -9.43 -29.72
C LEU A 311 -4.70 -8.27 -29.96
N PRO A 312 -5.62 -8.42 -30.94
CA PRO A 312 -6.70 -7.47 -31.17
C PRO A 312 -7.59 -7.28 -29.92
N ALA A 313 -7.72 -6.04 -29.47
CA ALA A 313 -8.54 -5.67 -28.33
C ALA A 313 -9.41 -4.45 -28.66
N LEU A 314 -10.50 -4.33 -27.93
CA LEU A 314 -11.46 -3.23 -28.07
C LEU A 314 -11.65 -2.58 -26.70
N GLY A 315 -11.62 -1.25 -26.67
CA GLY A 315 -11.76 -0.49 -25.44
C GLY A 315 -10.75 -0.92 -24.37
N TRP A 316 -11.20 -1.03 -23.12
CA TRP A 316 -10.46 -1.65 -22.03
C TRP A 316 -10.98 -3.09 -21.81
N PRO A 317 -10.15 -4.14 -21.95
CA PRO A 317 -10.62 -5.51 -21.82
C PRO A 317 -10.96 -5.84 -20.36
N THR A 318 -12.14 -6.41 -20.13
CA THR A 318 -12.60 -6.84 -18.79
C THR A 318 -12.87 -8.34 -18.71
N ARG A 319 -13.05 -9.01 -19.85
CA ARG A 319 -13.26 -10.46 -19.88
C ARG A 319 -12.69 -11.07 -21.15
N LEU A 320 -12.01 -12.21 -21.00
CA LEU A 320 -11.41 -12.97 -22.09
C LEU A 320 -11.85 -14.43 -22.02
N ASP A 321 -12.35 -14.95 -23.14
CA ASP A 321 -12.79 -16.33 -23.31
C ASP A 321 -12.12 -16.95 -24.53
N LEU A 322 -11.33 -18.01 -24.35
CA LEU A 322 -10.78 -18.76 -25.47
C LEU A 322 -11.88 -19.63 -26.09
N THR A 323 -12.18 -19.42 -27.37
CA THR A 323 -13.28 -20.12 -28.07
C THR A 323 -12.79 -21.25 -28.96
N SER A 324 -11.60 -21.12 -29.54
CA SER A 324 -11.00 -22.15 -30.39
C SER A 324 -9.49 -22.05 -30.46
N GLY A 325 -8.82 -23.19 -30.67
CA GLY A 325 -7.36 -23.26 -30.80
C GLY A 325 -6.60 -23.08 -29.48
N ASP A 326 -5.28 -23.25 -29.54
CA ASP A 326 -4.37 -22.97 -28.43
C ASP A 326 -3.60 -21.68 -28.73
N ALA A 327 -3.96 -20.60 -28.02
CA ALA A 327 -3.30 -19.30 -28.13
C ALA A 327 -1.96 -19.24 -27.39
N GLY A 328 -1.57 -20.33 -26.71
CA GLY A 328 -0.53 -20.32 -25.69
C GLY A 328 -0.93 -19.50 -24.47
N ARG A 329 0.06 -19.04 -23.70
CA ARG A 329 -0.21 -18.16 -22.55
C ARG A 329 -0.45 -16.74 -23.04
N ILE A 330 -1.68 -16.26 -22.82
CA ILE A 330 -2.03 -14.86 -23.02
C ILE A 330 -1.67 -14.09 -21.76
N GLY A 331 -1.03 -12.95 -21.96
CA GLY A 331 -0.77 -11.96 -20.94
C GLY A 331 -1.55 -10.67 -21.19
N VAL A 332 -1.83 -9.97 -20.10
CA VAL A 332 -2.50 -8.67 -20.08
C VAL A 332 -1.61 -7.66 -19.35
N SER A 333 -1.54 -6.44 -19.89
CA SER A 333 -0.98 -5.30 -19.17
C SER A 333 -2.07 -4.65 -18.31
N VAL A 334 -1.86 -4.61 -17.00
CA VAL A 334 -2.77 -3.93 -16.06
C VAL A 334 -2.73 -2.40 -16.22
N ASP A 335 -1.65 -1.88 -16.79
CA ASP A 335 -1.42 -0.44 -16.98
C ASP A 335 -2.10 0.09 -18.25
N SER A 336 -2.16 -0.72 -19.32
CA SER A 336 -2.60 -0.27 -20.64
C SER A 336 -3.82 -0.99 -21.20
N GLY A 337 -4.18 -2.15 -20.64
CA GLY A 337 -5.20 -3.03 -21.18
C GLY A 337 -4.78 -3.69 -22.51
N VAL A 338 -3.48 -3.76 -22.80
CA VAL A 338 -2.96 -4.46 -23.99
C VAL A 338 -2.87 -5.96 -23.71
N LEU A 339 -3.30 -6.76 -24.69
CA LEU A 339 -3.20 -8.22 -24.66
C LEU A 339 -2.05 -8.69 -25.54
N ALA A 340 -1.29 -9.67 -25.07
CA ALA A 340 -0.20 -10.24 -25.85
C ALA A 340 0.01 -11.73 -25.53
N THR A 341 0.45 -12.53 -26.50
CA THR A 341 0.78 -13.94 -26.30
C THR A 341 2.29 -14.17 -26.15
N SER A 342 2.69 -15.15 -25.33
CA SER A 342 4.06 -15.65 -25.32
C SER A 342 4.22 -16.80 -26.33
N GLY A 343 4.95 -16.56 -27.42
CA GLY A 343 5.37 -17.62 -28.36
C GLY A 343 4.95 -17.35 -29.80
N ARG A 344 5.15 -18.34 -30.68
CA ARG A 344 4.57 -18.32 -32.03
C ARG A 344 3.09 -18.62 -31.89
N MET A 345 2.28 -17.60 -32.16
CA MET A 345 0.83 -17.71 -32.23
C MET A 345 0.46 -18.79 -33.25
N ALA A 346 -0.37 -19.76 -32.85
CA ALA A 346 -0.91 -20.73 -33.79
C ALA A 346 -1.72 -19.98 -34.86
N SER A 347 -1.55 -20.36 -36.12
CA SER A 347 -2.49 -19.97 -37.17
C SER A 347 -3.84 -20.61 -36.82
N ASP A 348 -4.91 -19.81 -36.77
CA ASP A 348 -6.30 -20.23 -36.56
C ASP A 348 -6.73 -20.50 -35.10
N PHE A 349 -6.59 -19.51 -34.22
CA PHE A 349 -7.23 -19.52 -32.90
C PHE A 349 -8.26 -18.39 -32.77
N GLY A 350 -9.25 -18.60 -31.90
CA GLY A 350 -10.34 -17.67 -31.66
C GLY A 350 -10.56 -17.39 -30.18
N TYR A 351 -11.01 -16.17 -29.89
CA TYR A 351 -11.40 -15.76 -28.55
C TYR A 351 -12.55 -14.75 -28.60
N ALA A 352 -13.37 -14.75 -27.54
CA ALA A 352 -14.32 -13.70 -27.27
C ALA A 352 -13.74 -12.75 -26.21
N LEU A 353 -13.82 -11.46 -26.48
CA LEU A 353 -13.33 -10.41 -25.62
C LEU A 353 -14.48 -9.47 -25.28
N THR A 354 -14.79 -9.30 -24.01
CA THR A 354 -15.66 -8.21 -23.56
C THR A 354 -14.78 -7.04 -23.11
N GLY A 355 -14.97 -5.92 -23.78
CA GLY A 355 -14.28 -4.67 -23.48
C GLY A 355 -15.26 -3.57 -23.10
N VAL A 356 -14.76 -2.63 -22.31
CA VAL A 356 -15.47 -1.44 -21.88
C VAL A 356 -15.00 -0.26 -22.73
N VAL A 357 -15.92 0.45 -23.35
CA VAL A 357 -15.64 1.59 -24.24
C VAL A 357 -16.25 2.86 -23.66
N SER A 358 -15.51 3.96 -23.72
CA SER A 358 -15.98 5.30 -23.33
C SER A 358 -17.24 5.67 -24.10
N ASP A 359 -18.31 6.03 -23.37
CA ASP A 359 -19.51 6.56 -24.01
C ASP A 359 -19.25 8.00 -24.48
N ARG A 360 -19.50 8.30 -25.76
CA ARG A 360 -19.32 9.66 -26.32
C ARG A 360 -20.60 10.46 -26.15
N ASP A 361 -21.02 10.61 -24.90
CA ASP A 361 -22.22 11.33 -24.54
C ASP A 361 -22.02 12.86 -24.61
N SER A 362 -23.11 13.60 -24.38
CA SER A 362 -23.08 15.07 -24.32
C SER A 362 -22.26 15.65 -23.15
N ALA A 363 -21.80 14.82 -22.21
CA ALA A 363 -21.05 15.23 -21.04
C ALA A 363 -19.53 15.07 -21.20
N LEU A 364 -19.04 14.26 -22.14
CA LEU A 364 -17.62 14.10 -22.46
C LEU A 364 -16.90 15.45 -22.72
N PRO A 365 -17.46 16.42 -23.47
CA PRO A 365 -16.80 17.71 -23.66
C PRO A 365 -16.55 18.52 -22.37
N LYS A 366 -17.25 18.18 -21.28
CA LYS A 366 -17.08 18.80 -19.95
C LYS A 366 -16.22 17.94 -19.01
N ALA A 367 -15.70 16.80 -19.47
CA ALA A 367 -14.88 15.94 -18.65
C ALA A 367 -13.51 16.57 -18.38
N MET A 368 -12.96 16.28 -17.19
CA MET A 368 -11.63 16.70 -16.81
C MET A 368 -10.61 15.60 -17.11
N PRO A 369 -9.40 15.94 -17.57
CA PRO A 369 -8.32 14.97 -17.71
C PRO A 369 -7.90 14.46 -16.34
N SER A 370 -7.51 13.19 -16.28
CA SER A 370 -7.11 12.59 -15.00
C SER A 370 -5.79 13.14 -14.49
N SER A 371 -5.78 13.47 -13.20
CA SER A 371 -4.64 14.08 -12.50
C SER A 371 -4.07 13.20 -11.38
N THR A 372 -4.57 11.97 -11.24
CA THR A 372 -4.05 11.00 -10.27
C THR A 372 -2.58 10.67 -10.55
N ALA A 373 -1.85 10.24 -9.52
CA ALA A 373 -0.43 9.93 -9.65
C ALA A 373 -0.15 8.85 -10.72
N GLU A 374 -1.08 7.90 -10.88
CA GLU A 374 -1.04 6.85 -11.89
C GLU A 374 -0.97 7.41 -13.32
N TYR A 375 -1.81 8.39 -13.65
CA TYR A 375 -1.84 8.94 -15.01
C TYR A 375 -0.82 10.06 -15.26
N ARG A 376 -0.19 10.58 -14.21
CA ARG A 376 0.83 11.64 -14.32
C ARG A 376 1.98 11.24 -15.25
N ARG A 377 2.37 9.95 -15.28
CA ARG A 377 3.42 9.45 -16.19
C ARG A 377 3.10 9.68 -17.67
N TYR A 378 1.83 9.75 -18.05
CA TYR A 378 1.38 9.98 -19.44
C TYR A 378 1.39 11.46 -19.85
N THR A 379 1.85 12.37 -18.98
CA THR A 379 2.08 13.78 -19.30
C THR A 379 3.55 14.09 -19.57
N VAL A 380 4.44 13.14 -19.25
CA VAL A 380 5.90 13.39 -19.28
C VAL A 380 6.42 13.45 -20.71
N LEU A 381 7.19 14.51 -20.97
CA LEU A 381 8.04 14.68 -22.15
C LEU A 381 9.48 14.92 -21.70
N PRO A 382 10.49 14.48 -22.47
CA PRO A 382 11.88 14.79 -22.19
C PRO A 382 12.12 16.31 -22.27
N GLY A 383 13.06 16.81 -21.46
CA GLY A 383 13.30 18.25 -21.28
C GLY A 383 13.81 19.01 -22.51
N ASN A 384 14.05 18.32 -23.62
CA ASN A 384 14.51 18.86 -24.89
C ASN A 384 13.37 19.13 -25.91
N LEU A 385 12.11 19.27 -25.46
CA LEU A 385 10.99 19.64 -26.33
C LEU A 385 11.32 20.91 -27.14
N PRO A 386 11.35 20.84 -28.49
CA PRO A 386 11.66 22.01 -29.30
C PRO A 386 10.72 23.19 -29.02
N PRO A 387 11.24 24.42 -28.89
CA PRO A 387 10.41 25.60 -28.62
C PRO A 387 9.23 25.79 -29.58
N PRO A 388 9.35 25.55 -30.91
CA PRO A 388 8.21 25.70 -31.83
C PRO A 388 7.04 24.79 -31.49
N LEU A 389 7.29 23.54 -31.06
CA LEU A 389 6.23 22.60 -30.70
C LEU A 389 5.49 23.03 -29.43
N ARG A 390 6.24 23.51 -28.43
CA ARG A 390 5.66 24.03 -27.19
C ARG A 390 4.81 25.28 -27.45
N LEU A 391 5.31 26.20 -28.26
CA LEU A 391 4.59 27.42 -28.61
C LEU A 391 3.32 27.10 -29.40
N LEU A 392 3.39 26.19 -30.37
CA LEU A 392 2.22 25.75 -31.13
C LEU A 392 1.15 25.12 -30.22
N ALA A 393 1.55 24.26 -29.28
CA ALA A 393 0.60 23.66 -28.34
C ALA A 393 -0.10 24.72 -27.47
N GLN A 394 0.64 25.74 -27.01
CA GLN A 394 0.08 26.86 -26.26
C GLN A 394 -0.84 27.73 -27.11
N GLU A 395 -0.46 28.02 -28.35
CA GLU A 395 -1.24 28.84 -29.28
C GLU A 395 -2.58 28.19 -29.63
N LEU A 396 -2.57 26.91 -30.03
CA LEU A 396 -3.77 26.16 -30.39
C LEU A 396 -4.76 26.03 -29.23
N THR A 397 -4.27 26.04 -27.99
CA THR A 397 -5.10 25.81 -26.81
C THR A 397 -5.45 27.08 -26.04
N ALA A 398 -4.89 28.24 -26.39
CA ALA A 398 -5.09 29.50 -25.67
C ALA A 398 -6.52 30.04 -25.78
N ALA A 399 -7.18 29.85 -26.93
CA ALA A 399 -8.51 30.36 -27.21
C ALA A 399 -9.65 29.48 -26.66
N GLU A 400 -9.34 28.24 -26.28
CA GLU A 400 -10.33 27.22 -25.93
C GLU A 400 -10.52 27.14 -24.41
N SER A 401 -11.78 27.13 -23.95
CA SER A 401 -12.11 27.15 -22.52
C SER A 401 -12.08 25.79 -21.85
N THR A 402 -12.50 24.72 -22.55
CA THR A 402 -12.60 23.39 -21.95
C THR A 402 -11.39 22.52 -22.31
N PRO A 403 -10.99 21.56 -21.45
CA PRO A 403 -9.96 20.58 -21.78
C PRO A 403 -10.20 19.82 -23.08
N TYR A 404 -11.45 19.45 -23.34
CA TYR A 404 -11.82 18.72 -24.54
C TYR A 404 -11.67 19.58 -25.80
N ASP A 405 -12.16 20.83 -25.76
CA ASP A 405 -12.07 21.75 -26.91
C ASP A 405 -10.61 22.08 -27.27
N LYS A 406 -9.71 22.15 -26.26
CA LYS A 406 -8.26 22.28 -26.48
C LYS A 406 -7.69 21.11 -27.29
N LEU A 407 -8.09 19.88 -26.98
CA LEU A 407 -7.66 18.68 -27.72
C LEU A 407 -8.28 18.64 -29.11
N VAL A 408 -9.54 19.04 -29.26
CA VAL A 408 -10.21 19.17 -30.57
C VAL A 408 -9.53 20.23 -31.45
N ALA A 409 -9.03 21.33 -30.88
CA ALA A 409 -8.25 22.32 -31.61
C ALA A 409 -6.94 21.74 -32.14
N ILE A 410 -6.23 20.96 -31.32
CA ILE A 410 -5.02 20.22 -31.76
C ILE A 410 -5.37 19.20 -32.86
N GLU A 411 -6.44 18.42 -32.68
CA GLU A 411 -6.90 17.45 -33.68
C GLU A 411 -7.21 18.12 -35.02
N ARG A 412 -7.98 19.22 -34.99
CA ARG A 412 -8.39 19.99 -36.16
C ARG A 412 -7.20 20.55 -36.94
N GLU A 413 -6.18 21.07 -36.24
CA GLU A 413 -4.95 21.56 -36.89
C GLU A 413 -4.25 20.42 -37.64
N LEU A 414 -4.07 19.27 -36.98
CA LEU A 414 -3.38 18.12 -37.58
C LEU A 414 -4.16 17.48 -38.73
N ARG A 415 -5.49 17.47 -38.66
CA ARG A 415 -6.36 17.03 -39.75
C ARG A 415 -6.27 17.95 -40.98
N GLY A 416 -5.85 19.20 -40.80
CA GLY A 416 -5.63 20.14 -41.88
C GLY A 416 -4.40 19.81 -42.75
N LEU A 417 -3.44 19.05 -42.19
CA LEU A 417 -2.20 18.68 -42.85
C LEU A 417 -2.41 17.58 -43.90
N PRO A 418 -1.71 17.63 -45.04
CA PRO A 418 -1.82 16.64 -46.10
C PRO A 418 -1.31 15.25 -45.68
N TYR A 419 -2.12 14.25 -46.00
CA TYR A 419 -1.82 12.84 -45.86
C TYR A 419 -1.03 12.31 -47.06
N ARG A 420 0.16 11.76 -46.80
CA ARG A 420 0.97 11.05 -47.80
C ARG A 420 1.78 9.91 -47.19
N LEU A 421 1.55 8.69 -47.67
CA LEU A 421 2.23 7.48 -47.20
C LEU A 421 3.73 7.44 -47.56
N ASP A 422 4.10 8.06 -48.68
CA ASP A 422 5.50 8.11 -49.14
C ASP A 422 6.37 9.10 -48.36
N SER A 423 5.79 9.89 -47.45
CA SER A 423 6.57 10.79 -46.60
C SER A 423 7.65 10.06 -45.79
N PRO A 424 8.78 10.73 -45.47
CA PRO A 424 9.86 10.12 -44.69
C PRO A 424 9.33 9.59 -43.35
N ALA A 425 9.64 8.32 -43.07
CA ALA A 425 9.21 7.62 -41.86
C ALA A 425 9.84 8.21 -40.59
N GLY A 426 9.28 7.84 -39.44
CA GLY A 426 9.77 8.23 -38.13
C GLY A 426 8.93 9.33 -37.49
N HIS A 427 9.09 9.43 -36.18
CA HIS A 427 8.22 10.20 -35.28
C HIS A 427 9.03 10.91 -34.18
N SER A 428 10.29 11.22 -34.46
CA SER A 428 11.16 12.02 -33.59
C SER A 428 10.74 13.48 -33.55
N TYR A 429 11.25 14.25 -32.59
CA TYR A 429 11.06 15.70 -32.58
C TYR A 429 11.49 16.39 -33.88
N ALA A 430 12.54 15.89 -34.55
CA ALA A 430 12.94 16.40 -35.86
C ALA A 430 11.89 16.11 -36.94
N ALA A 431 11.31 14.90 -36.94
CA ALA A 431 10.22 14.55 -37.85
C ALA A 431 8.95 15.37 -37.58
N LEU A 432 8.62 15.60 -36.30
CA LEU A 432 7.49 16.43 -35.90
C LEU A 432 7.68 17.91 -36.26
N THR A 433 8.89 18.45 -36.07
CA THR A 433 9.21 19.82 -36.46
C THR A 433 9.09 19.98 -37.98
N ARG A 434 9.61 19.01 -38.75
CA ARG A 434 9.45 19.00 -40.22
C ARG A 434 7.99 18.92 -40.65
N LEU A 435 7.17 18.13 -39.96
CA LEU A 435 5.72 18.07 -40.22
C LEU A 435 5.05 19.42 -39.89
N LEU A 436 5.32 20.01 -38.73
CA LEU A 436 4.50 21.13 -38.24
C LEU A 436 4.99 22.50 -38.72
N THR A 437 6.28 22.63 -39.04
CA THR A 437 6.89 23.93 -39.36
C THR A 437 7.70 23.92 -40.65
N GLY A 438 7.83 22.78 -41.31
CA GLY A 438 8.65 22.69 -42.51
C GLY A 438 7.95 23.30 -43.73
N THR A 439 8.76 23.82 -44.67
CA THR A 439 8.29 24.61 -45.81
C THR A 439 8.69 24.03 -47.16
N GLY A 440 9.45 22.93 -47.18
CA GLY A 440 9.79 22.19 -48.40
C GLY A 440 8.60 21.42 -48.98
N HIS A 441 8.74 20.97 -50.23
CA HIS A 441 7.69 20.28 -51.00
C HIS A 441 7.23 18.93 -50.42
N GLN A 442 8.00 18.36 -49.49
CA GLN A 442 7.67 17.13 -48.75
C GLN A 442 7.65 17.36 -47.24
N ASP A 443 7.85 18.61 -46.83
CA ASP A 443 7.66 19.04 -45.46
C ASP A 443 6.18 19.34 -45.27
N ASN A 444 5.69 19.24 -44.04
CA ASN A 444 4.26 19.34 -43.76
C ASN A 444 3.38 18.26 -44.39
N GLU A 445 3.93 17.09 -44.72
CA GLU A 445 3.14 15.93 -45.15
C GLU A 445 3.48 14.71 -44.30
N GLY A 446 2.46 14.00 -43.82
CA GLY A 446 2.63 12.83 -42.94
C GLY A 446 1.58 11.76 -43.18
N TYR A 447 1.68 10.66 -42.44
CA TYR A 447 0.62 9.67 -42.33
C TYR A 447 0.29 9.45 -40.85
N ALA A 448 -0.50 8.41 -40.56
CA ALA A 448 -1.05 8.18 -39.22
C ALA A 448 0.00 8.17 -38.11
N GLU A 449 1.20 7.65 -38.38
CA GLU A 449 2.32 7.64 -37.43
C GLU A 449 2.71 9.05 -36.95
N GLN A 450 2.98 9.97 -37.88
CA GLN A 450 3.42 11.32 -37.50
C GLN A 450 2.27 12.13 -36.93
N HIS A 451 1.05 11.98 -37.46
CA HIS A 451 -0.12 12.74 -36.98
C HIS A 451 -0.49 12.33 -35.54
N ALA A 452 -0.56 11.03 -35.25
CA ALA A 452 -0.83 10.53 -33.90
C ALA A 452 0.26 10.96 -32.91
N THR A 453 1.53 10.90 -33.33
CA THR A 453 2.67 11.34 -32.52
C THR A 453 2.63 12.85 -32.27
N ALA A 454 2.35 13.66 -33.29
CA ALA A 454 2.24 15.11 -33.17
C ALA A 454 1.15 15.48 -32.17
N PHE A 455 -0.03 14.87 -32.29
CA PHE A 455 -1.12 15.07 -31.35
C PHE A 455 -0.67 14.75 -29.93
N ALA A 456 -0.09 13.57 -29.71
CA ALA A 456 0.31 13.12 -28.38
C ALA A 456 1.36 14.04 -27.75
N VAL A 457 2.34 14.51 -28.52
CA VAL A 457 3.37 15.45 -28.04
C VAL A 457 2.76 16.82 -27.72
N LEU A 458 1.91 17.37 -28.59
CA LEU A 458 1.28 18.67 -28.35
C LEU A 458 0.34 18.62 -27.13
N ALA A 459 -0.45 17.55 -26.98
CA ALA A 459 -1.33 17.34 -25.85
C ALA A 459 -0.56 17.22 -24.53
N ARG A 460 0.53 16.43 -24.50
CA ARG A 460 1.41 16.33 -23.32
C ARG A 460 2.09 17.64 -22.97
N ALA A 461 2.48 18.45 -23.96
CA ALA A 461 3.13 19.74 -23.75
C ALA A 461 2.26 20.75 -22.99
N VAL A 462 0.93 20.57 -23.01
CA VAL A 462 -0.05 21.36 -22.24
C VAL A 462 -0.67 20.57 -21.08
N GLY A 463 -0.08 19.42 -20.72
CA GLY A 463 -0.40 18.68 -19.48
C GLY A 463 -1.50 17.63 -19.59
N PHE A 464 -1.91 17.22 -20.80
CA PHE A 464 -2.90 16.15 -20.94
C PHE A 464 -2.25 14.75 -20.89
N PRO A 465 -2.82 13.79 -20.13
CA PRO A 465 -2.33 12.42 -20.09
C PRO A 465 -2.68 11.72 -21.40
N THR A 466 -1.69 11.52 -22.28
CA THR A 466 -1.91 11.04 -23.65
C THR A 466 -1.01 9.87 -23.99
N ARG A 467 -1.48 8.91 -24.78
CA ARG A 467 -0.68 7.80 -25.33
C ARG A 467 -0.96 7.60 -26.82
N VAL A 468 -0.07 6.92 -27.53
CA VAL A 468 -0.26 6.57 -28.94
C VAL A 468 -0.75 5.14 -29.03
N ALA A 469 -1.93 4.93 -29.59
CA ALA A 469 -2.49 3.61 -29.84
C ALA A 469 -2.23 3.19 -31.29
N VAL A 470 -1.94 1.90 -31.47
CA VAL A 470 -1.69 1.28 -32.77
C VAL A 470 -2.61 0.08 -32.93
N GLY A 471 -3.12 -0.12 -34.13
CA GLY A 471 -3.98 -1.24 -34.46
C GLY A 471 -4.57 -1.07 -35.84
N TYR A 472 -5.88 -1.26 -35.93
CA TYR A 472 -6.61 -1.25 -37.19
C TYR A 472 -7.85 -0.37 -37.07
N ARG A 473 -8.12 0.43 -38.11
CA ARG A 473 -9.31 1.28 -38.20
C ARG A 473 -10.11 0.88 -39.42
N LEU A 474 -11.35 0.46 -39.20
CA LEU A 474 -12.25 0.01 -40.25
C LEU A 474 -13.21 1.14 -40.66
N PRO A 475 -13.70 1.13 -41.91
CA PRO A 475 -14.66 2.10 -42.37
C PRO A 475 -16.04 1.84 -41.74
N GLY A 476 -16.56 2.82 -40.98
CA GLY A 476 -17.88 2.72 -40.35
C GLY A 476 -17.85 2.06 -38.97
N ASP A 477 -19.02 1.66 -38.47
CA ASP A 477 -19.11 0.93 -37.21
C ASP A 477 -18.82 -0.56 -37.42
N LEU A 478 -18.21 -1.18 -36.42
CA LEU A 478 -17.83 -2.60 -36.45
C LEU A 478 -19.01 -3.56 -36.24
N ALA A 479 -20.25 -3.14 -36.52
CA ALA A 479 -21.43 -3.98 -36.32
C ALA A 479 -21.40 -5.19 -37.29
N GLY A 480 -21.64 -6.40 -36.76
CA GLY A 480 -21.58 -7.63 -37.57
C GLY A 480 -20.15 -8.15 -37.74
N THR A 481 -19.90 -8.87 -38.84
CA THR A 481 -18.62 -9.55 -39.11
C THR A 481 -17.79 -8.77 -40.12
N HIS A 482 -16.54 -8.46 -39.77
CA HIS A 482 -15.59 -7.70 -40.59
C HIS A 482 -14.26 -8.46 -40.71
N THR A 483 -13.70 -8.52 -41.91
CA THR A 483 -12.35 -9.04 -42.13
C THR A 483 -11.35 -7.90 -42.07
N VAL A 484 -10.36 -7.99 -41.19
CA VAL A 484 -9.30 -6.98 -41.05
C VAL A 484 -8.10 -7.38 -41.89
N THR A 485 -7.56 -6.41 -42.61
CA THR A 485 -6.43 -6.58 -43.51
C THR A 485 -5.25 -5.69 -43.12
N THR A 486 -4.09 -5.93 -43.74
CA THR A 486 -2.91 -5.05 -43.63
C THR A 486 -3.18 -3.59 -44.03
N HIS A 487 -4.14 -3.34 -44.91
CA HIS A 487 -4.50 -2.00 -45.36
C HIS A 487 -5.30 -1.19 -44.34
N ASP A 488 -5.84 -1.85 -43.31
CA ASP A 488 -6.59 -1.19 -42.23
C ASP A 488 -5.67 -0.70 -41.11
N ALA A 489 -4.35 -0.94 -41.21
CA ALA A 489 -3.36 -0.56 -40.20
C ALA A 489 -3.36 0.95 -39.96
N HIS A 490 -3.51 1.36 -38.70
CA HIS A 490 -3.67 2.76 -38.33
C HIS A 490 -3.07 3.08 -36.95
N ALA A 491 -2.80 4.36 -36.73
CA ALA A 491 -2.41 4.90 -35.42
C ALA A 491 -3.28 6.10 -35.06
N TRP A 492 -3.60 6.21 -33.78
CA TRP A 492 -4.37 7.32 -33.23
C TRP A 492 -3.83 7.71 -31.85
N ALA A 493 -4.29 8.84 -31.33
CA ALA A 493 -3.96 9.26 -29.97
C ALA A 493 -5.11 8.92 -29.03
N GLU A 494 -4.79 8.55 -27.79
CA GLU A 494 -5.78 8.36 -26.72
C GLU A 494 -5.44 9.28 -25.55
N VAL A 495 -6.43 10.01 -25.05
CA VAL A 495 -6.30 10.91 -23.89
C VAL A 495 -7.17 10.40 -22.75
N HIS A 496 -6.60 10.39 -21.55
CA HIS A 496 -7.30 9.85 -20.39
C HIS A 496 -8.15 10.91 -19.66
N PHE A 497 -9.45 10.65 -19.53
CA PHE A 497 -10.41 11.50 -18.86
C PHE A 497 -11.00 10.82 -17.63
N ASP A 498 -11.27 11.59 -16.57
CA ASP A 498 -12.00 11.10 -15.41
C ASP A 498 -13.39 10.63 -15.83
N ARG A 499 -13.83 9.46 -15.33
CA ARG A 499 -15.09 8.77 -15.63
C ARG A 499 -15.18 8.10 -17.01
N TYR A 500 -14.41 8.57 -17.99
CA TYR A 500 -14.45 8.06 -19.36
C TYR A 500 -13.27 7.16 -19.72
N GLY A 501 -12.16 7.24 -18.98
CA GLY A 501 -10.94 6.50 -19.28
C GLY A 501 -10.24 6.99 -20.56
N TRP A 502 -9.56 6.08 -21.26
CA TRP A 502 -8.85 6.35 -22.51
C TRP A 502 -9.79 6.65 -23.68
N THR A 503 -9.88 7.92 -24.07
CA THR A 503 -10.71 8.40 -25.18
C THR A 503 -9.86 8.65 -26.43
N ALA A 504 -10.24 8.06 -27.56
CA ALA A 504 -9.53 8.20 -28.84
C ALA A 504 -9.79 9.55 -29.53
N PHE A 505 -8.74 10.11 -30.14
CA PHE A 505 -8.73 11.29 -31.02
C PHE A 505 -8.10 10.92 -32.37
N GLU A 506 -8.61 11.49 -33.47
CA GLU A 506 -8.22 11.15 -34.84
C GLU A 506 -7.55 12.32 -35.57
N PRO A 507 -6.24 12.53 -35.36
CA PRO A 507 -5.50 13.60 -36.00
C PRO A 507 -5.22 13.34 -37.50
N THR A 508 -5.56 12.16 -38.04
CA THR A 508 -5.28 11.80 -39.43
C THR A 508 -6.52 11.89 -40.29
N ASP A 509 -6.45 12.70 -41.35
CA ASP A 509 -7.45 12.71 -42.42
C ASP A 509 -6.86 12.10 -43.71
N VAL A 510 -7.18 10.84 -43.97
CA VAL A 510 -6.67 10.11 -45.14
C VAL A 510 -7.17 10.67 -46.48
N THR A 511 -8.23 11.48 -46.47
CA THR A 511 -8.82 12.10 -47.66
C THR A 511 -8.07 13.36 -48.09
N ARG A 512 -7.34 14.00 -47.16
CA ARG A 512 -6.61 15.25 -47.38
C ARG A 512 -5.33 15.00 -48.17
N LYS A 513 -5.38 14.91 -49.50
CA LYS A 513 -4.17 14.69 -50.32
C LYS A 513 -3.39 16.00 -50.57
N PRO A 514 -2.06 15.94 -50.81
CA PRO A 514 -1.28 17.09 -51.25
C PRO A 514 -1.94 17.82 -52.44
N GLY A 515 -1.95 19.16 -52.40
CA GLY A 515 -2.51 19.98 -53.48
C GLY A 515 -4.04 20.16 -53.46
N GLN A 516 -4.78 19.51 -52.55
CA GLN A 516 -6.20 19.78 -52.33
C GLN A 516 -6.37 20.99 -51.40
N SER A 517 -6.39 22.20 -51.95
CA SER A 517 -6.90 23.38 -51.23
C SER A 517 -8.43 23.35 -51.23
N THR A 518 -9.05 23.17 -50.05
CA THR A 518 -10.50 23.39 -49.90
C THR A 518 -10.79 24.87 -50.14
N PRO A 519 -11.84 25.25 -50.88
CA PRO A 519 -12.32 26.63 -50.87
C PRO A 519 -12.80 26.93 -49.45
N ALA A 520 -12.09 27.79 -48.73
CA ALA A 520 -12.62 28.35 -47.49
C ALA A 520 -13.86 29.18 -47.84
N GLN A 521 -15.04 28.68 -47.48
CA GLN A 521 -16.26 29.46 -47.50
C GLN A 521 -16.14 30.58 -46.46
N GLY A 522 -15.88 31.80 -46.94
CA GLY A 522 -16.27 33.07 -46.34
C GLY A 522 -16.04 33.24 -44.84
N ALA A 523 -14.78 33.22 -44.39
CA ALA A 523 -14.39 33.92 -43.17
C ALA A 523 -13.50 35.09 -43.55
N THR A 524 -13.96 36.30 -43.23
CA THR A 524 -13.32 37.59 -43.51
C THR A 524 -11.84 37.55 -43.12
N VAL A 525 -10.96 37.54 -44.12
CA VAL A 525 -9.51 37.69 -43.94
C VAL A 525 -9.25 39.09 -43.38
N THR A 526 -8.92 39.17 -42.09
CA THR A 526 -8.22 40.35 -41.57
C THR A 526 -6.75 40.19 -41.97
N PRO A 527 -6.13 41.18 -42.63
CA PRO A 527 -4.79 41.01 -43.17
C PRO A 527 -3.76 40.82 -42.04
N ARG A 528 -2.99 39.73 -42.15
CA ARG A 528 -1.77 39.45 -41.38
C ARG A 528 -0.85 40.68 -41.43
N ARG A 529 -0.61 41.33 -40.28
CA ARG A 529 0.45 42.34 -40.19
C ARG A 529 1.81 41.64 -40.38
N PRO A 530 2.74 42.22 -41.16
CA PRO A 530 4.12 41.74 -41.17
C PRO A 530 4.75 42.01 -39.80
N ASN A 531 5.38 40.99 -39.21
CA ASN A 531 6.28 41.21 -38.08
C ASN A 531 7.46 42.09 -38.52
N PRO A 532 7.91 43.06 -37.70
CA PRO A 532 9.13 43.80 -37.98
C PRO A 532 10.36 42.88 -37.91
N PRO A 533 11.45 43.21 -38.63
CA PRO A 533 12.66 42.39 -38.66
C PRO A 533 13.29 42.33 -37.26
N VAL A 534 13.53 41.11 -36.79
CA VAL A 534 14.29 40.84 -35.56
C VAL A 534 15.72 41.31 -35.78
N ALA A 535 16.16 42.29 -35.00
CA ALA A 535 17.55 42.68 -34.90
C ALA A 535 18.39 41.50 -34.37
N ALA A 536 19.59 41.32 -34.93
CA ALA A 536 20.53 40.29 -34.52
C ALA A 536 20.78 40.30 -33.00
N PRO A 537 20.91 39.14 -32.35
CA PRO A 537 21.16 39.07 -30.91
C PRO A 537 22.54 39.64 -30.58
N PRO A 538 22.69 40.42 -29.49
CA PRO A 538 24.01 40.83 -29.03
C PRO A 538 24.79 39.61 -28.51
N ALA A 539 26.11 39.66 -28.68
CA ALA A 539 27.05 38.65 -28.25
C ALA A 539 26.88 38.32 -26.75
N VAL A 540 26.85 37.02 -26.47
CA VAL A 540 26.81 36.41 -25.14
C VAL A 540 28.03 36.87 -24.33
N GLN A 541 27.80 37.57 -23.22
CA GLN A 541 28.77 37.63 -22.13
C GLN A 541 28.58 36.39 -21.24
N PRO A 542 29.67 35.78 -20.73
CA PRO A 542 29.57 34.64 -19.82
C PRO A 542 29.04 35.11 -18.47
N VAL A 543 27.88 34.59 -18.08
CA VAL A 543 27.33 34.73 -16.72
C VAL A 543 28.13 33.79 -15.80
N PRO A 544 28.55 34.22 -14.60
CA PRO A 544 29.30 33.37 -13.66
C PRO A 544 28.46 32.19 -13.18
N ASP A 545 29.12 31.05 -12.93
CA ASP A 545 28.58 29.88 -12.25
C ASP A 545 27.77 30.27 -11.01
N VAL A 546 26.47 29.96 -11.03
CA VAL A 546 25.63 29.92 -9.83
C VAL A 546 25.67 28.48 -9.32
N PRO A 547 26.23 28.22 -8.11
CA PRO A 547 26.19 26.88 -7.54
C PRO A 547 24.76 26.48 -7.23
N GLY A 548 24.40 25.26 -7.64
CA GLY A 548 23.29 24.42 -7.15
C GLY A 548 22.11 25.14 -6.52
N ARG A 549 21.04 25.33 -7.30
CA ARG A 549 19.70 25.58 -6.75
C ARG A 549 19.30 24.35 -5.93
N THR A 550 19.39 24.49 -4.62
CA THR A 550 18.80 23.58 -3.63
C THR A 550 17.31 23.48 -3.87
N ASP A 551 16.82 22.25 -3.77
CA ASP A 551 15.41 21.87 -3.80
C ASP A 551 14.52 22.88 -3.07
N GLU A 552 13.48 23.37 -3.76
CA GLU A 552 12.38 24.06 -3.10
C GLU A 552 11.67 23.05 -2.20
N PRO A 553 11.45 23.36 -0.90
CA PRO A 553 10.64 22.52 -0.05
C PRO A 553 9.20 22.65 -0.51
N SER A 554 8.71 21.59 -1.14
CA SER A 554 7.29 21.24 -1.20
C SER A 554 6.64 21.55 0.16
N ASP A 555 5.47 22.19 0.17
CA ASP A 555 4.62 22.38 1.37
C ASP A 555 4.58 21.09 2.22
N GLU A 556 5.48 21.02 3.20
CA GLU A 556 5.63 19.89 4.11
C GLU A 556 4.54 20.03 5.17
N LEU A 557 3.37 19.43 4.89
CA LEU A 557 2.58 18.84 5.96
C LEU A 557 3.54 17.96 6.77
N VAL A 558 3.80 18.39 8.01
CA VAL A 558 4.54 17.72 9.08
C VAL A 558 5.07 16.34 8.64
N PRO A 559 6.39 16.20 8.40
CA PRO A 559 6.98 14.95 7.94
C PRO A 559 6.45 13.77 8.77
N GLY A 560 6.04 12.67 8.14
CA GLY A 560 5.39 11.55 8.86
C GLY A 560 6.18 11.01 10.07
N TRP A 561 7.50 11.21 10.10
CA TRP A 561 8.35 10.90 11.25
C TRP A 561 8.09 11.80 12.47
N ALA A 562 7.68 13.06 12.28
CA ALA A 562 7.37 14.00 13.35
C ALA A 562 6.07 13.65 14.08
N LEU A 563 5.08 13.08 13.39
CA LEU A 563 3.87 12.50 14.00
C LEU A 563 4.19 11.23 14.80
N ALA A 564 5.03 10.34 14.26
CA ALA A 564 5.51 9.16 14.99
C ALA A 564 6.33 9.54 16.23
N ALA A 565 7.18 10.57 16.13
CA ALA A 565 7.93 11.12 17.24
C ALA A 565 7.00 11.74 18.31
N ALA A 566 5.96 12.48 17.89
CA ALA A 566 4.97 13.05 18.81
C ALA A 566 4.21 11.97 19.59
N LEU A 567 3.84 10.85 18.95
CA LEU A 567 3.20 9.70 19.60
C LEU A 567 4.11 9.00 20.61
N LEU A 568 5.39 8.82 20.29
CA LEU A 568 6.38 8.25 21.21
C LEU A 568 6.61 9.17 22.43
N VAL A 569 6.65 10.49 22.19
CA VAL A 569 6.73 11.49 23.27
C VAL A 569 5.48 11.46 24.14
N ALA A 570 4.28 11.37 23.55
CA ALA A 570 3.03 11.25 24.30
C ALA A 570 3.00 9.98 25.17
N LEU A 571 3.41 8.82 24.63
CA LEU A 571 3.51 7.56 25.37
C LEU A 571 4.51 7.64 26.52
N PHE A 572 5.66 8.29 26.29
CA PHE A 572 6.64 8.56 27.34
C PHE A 572 6.06 9.44 28.44
N VAL A 573 5.38 10.54 28.10
CA VAL A 573 4.72 11.45 29.05
C VAL A 573 3.65 10.73 29.85
N VAL A 574 2.82 9.90 29.23
CA VAL A 574 1.81 9.08 29.91
C VAL A 574 2.45 8.11 30.90
N THR A 575 3.53 7.43 30.51
CA THR A 575 4.25 6.49 31.40
C THR A 575 4.85 7.21 32.62
N VAL A 576 5.41 8.42 32.41
CA VAL A 576 5.90 9.29 33.48
C VAL A 576 4.75 9.77 34.38
N MET A 577 3.59 10.12 33.81
CA MET A 577 2.43 10.58 34.58
C MET A 577 1.85 9.45 35.44
N VAL A 578 1.68 8.24 34.88
CA VAL A 578 1.15 7.08 35.62
C VAL A 578 2.07 6.69 36.78
N THR A 579 3.38 6.59 36.54
CA THR A 579 4.35 6.24 37.60
C THR A 579 4.38 7.28 38.72
N THR A 580 4.31 8.57 38.39
CA THR A 580 4.30 9.65 39.38
C THR A 580 3.00 9.76 40.16
N VAL A 581 1.84 9.55 39.52
CA VAL A 581 0.52 9.53 40.16
C VAL A 581 0.39 8.33 41.10
N GLU A 582 0.84 7.14 40.70
CA GLU A 582 0.80 5.96 41.56
C GLU A 582 1.70 6.11 42.79
N LYS A 583 2.92 6.65 42.64
CA LYS A 583 3.79 6.98 43.77
C LYS A 583 3.13 8.01 44.71
N ALA A 584 2.46 9.03 44.17
CA ALA A 584 1.78 10.05 44.96
C ALA A 584 0.57 9.47 45.73
N ARG A 585 -0.25 8.64 45.07
CA ARG A 585 -1.37 7.93 45.68
C ARG A 585 -0.91 7.00 46.81
N ARG A 586 0.16 6.22 46.58
CA ARG A 586 0.75 5.33 47.59
C ARG A 586 1.23 6.08 48.81
N ARG A 587 1.98 7.18 48.61
CA ARG A 587 2.43 8.04 49.70
C ARG A 587 1.25 8.63 50.48
N SER A 588 0.19 9.05 49.79
CA SER A 588 -1.02 9.55 50.46
C SER A 588 -1.71 8.47 51.29
N ARG A 589 -1.75 7.22 50.83
CA ARG A 589 -2.30 6.08 51.58
C ARG A 589 -1.46 5.76 52.81
N ARG A 590 -0.13 5.62 52.66
CA ARG A 590 0.79 5.35 53.78
C ARG A 590 0.74 6.42 54.89
N ARG A 591 0.34 7.65 54.56
CA ARG A 591 0.17 8.75 55.53
C ARG A 591 -1.15 8.75 56.28
N ARG A 592 -2.21 8.21 55.67
CA ARG A 592 -3.61 8.47 56.08
C ARG A 592 -4.40 7.20 56.41
N THR A 593 -3.81 6.02 56.31
CA THR A 593 -4.54 4.75 56.40
C THR A 593 -3.86 3.82 57.41
N GLY A 594 -4.63 3.28 58.35
CA GLY A 594 -4.18 2.39 59.42
C GLY A 594 -3.87 3.10 60.73
N ASP A 595 -3.53 2.29 61.73
CA ASP A 595 -3.19 2.71 63.10
C ASP A 595 -1.87 3.51 63.14
N ASN A 596 -1.57 4.15 64.27
CA ASN A 596 -0.43 5.09 64.33
C ASN A 596 0.91 4.37 64.09
N ALA A 597 1.05 3.13 64.58
CA ALA A 597 2.18 2.26 64.25
C ALA A 597 2.33 2.02 62.73
N ALA A 598 1.22 1.78 62.01
CA ALA A 598 1.23 1.56 60.56
C ALA A 598 1.64 2.83 59.80
N ARG A 599 1.30 4.01 60.31
CA ARG A 599 1.67 5.32 59.72
C ARG A 599 3.15 5.65 59.93
N VAL A 600 3.74 5.27 61.07
CA VAL A 600 5.19 5.36 61.32
C VAL A 600 5.95 4.40 60.39
N LEU A 601 5.52 3.14 60.29
CA LEU A 601 6.06 2.17 59.33
C LEU A 601 5.90 2.63 57.87
N GLY A 602 4.82 3.35 57.58
CA GLY A 602 4.60 4.00 56.29
C GLY A 602 5.69 5.02 55.94
N ALA A 603 6.19 5.77 56.92
CA ALA A 603 7.30 6.71 56.74
C ALA A 603 8.64 5.99 56.50
N TRP A 604 8.88 4.87 57.21
CA TRP A 604 10.04 4.01 56.99
C TRP A 604 10.08 3.39 55.59
N HIS A 605 8.97 2.79 55.15
CA HIS A 605 8.89 2.21 53.80
C HIS A 605 9.08 3.28 52.72
N GLU A 606 8.59 4.50 52.94
CA GLU A 606 8.85 5.62 52.02
C GLU A 606 10.35 5.99 52.01
N ALA A 607 11.02 6.00 53.15
CA ALA A 607 12.47 6.24 53.23
C ALA A 607 13.28 5.17 52.47
N VAL A 608 12.96 3.89 52.66
CA VAL A 608 13.57 2.77 51.93
C VAL A 608 13.35 2.92 50.42
N ASP A 609 12.12 3.27 49.99
CA ASP A 609 11.83 3.52 48.57
C ASP A 609 12.73 4.63 47.98
N ARG A 610 13.04 5.69 48.75
CA ARG A 610 13.98 6.76 48.32
C ARG A 610 15.43 6.31 48.25
N LEU A 611 15.83 5.38 49.10
CA LEU A 611 17.17 4.78 49.06
C LEU A 611 17.32 3.83 47.85
N VAL A 612 16.28 3.06 47.53
CA VAL A 612 16.24 2.21 46.32
C VAL A 612 16.26 3.03 45.04
N GLU A 613 15.57 4.18 44.99
CA GLU A 613 15.64 5.13 43.87
C GLU A 613 17.07 5.67 43.65
N ARG A 614 17.89 5.72 44.70
CA ARG A 614 19.31 6.08 44.65
C ARG A 614 20.22 4.93 44.21
N GLY A 615 19.67 3.75 43.96
CA GLY A 615 20.42 2.54 43.65
C GLY A 615 21.05 1.86 44.86
N MET A 616 20.66 2.27 46.08
CA MET A 616 21.13 1.63 47.30
C MET A 616 20.31 0.36 47.56
N THR A 617 20.99 -0.75 47.80
CA THR A 617 20.34 -2.03 48.09
C THR A 617 20.09 -2.14 49.59
N VAL A 618 18.82 -2.23 49.98
CA VAL A 618 18.43 -2.51 51.37
C VAL A 618 17.99 -3.98 51.44
N PRO A 619 18.73 -4.85 52.16
CA PRO A 619 18.33 -6.25 52.33
C PRO A 619 16.99 -6.35 53.09
N VAL A 620 16.03 -7.08 52.51
CA VAL A 620 14.66 -7.22 53.03
C VAL A 620 14.59 -7.99 54.36
N SER A 621 15.63 -8.76 54.69
CA SER A 621 15.67 -9.60 55.89
C SER A 621 16.13 -8.89 57.16
N ARG A 622 16.42 -7.58 57.10
CA ARG A 622 17.01 -6.81 58.21
C ARG A 622 15.97 -5.97 58.93
N THR A 623 16.13 -5.82 60.25
CA THR A 623 15.31 -4.88 61.04
C THR A 623 15.57 -3.43 60.60
N ALA A 624 14.68 -2.49 60.92
CA ALA A 624 14.84 -1.09 60.51
C ALA A 624 16.20 -0.49 60.93
N LEU A 625 16.68 -0.83 62.13
CA LEU A 625 18.00 -0.46 62.66
C LEU A 625 19.15 -1.13 61.89
N GLU A 626 19.08 -2.43 61.63
CA GLU A 626 20.10 -3.15 60.85
C GLU A 626 20.16 -2.69 59.38
N ALA A 627 19.02 -2.28 58.82
CA ALA A 627 18.93 -1.71 57.48
C ALA A 627 19.53 -0.29 57.43
N ALA A 628 19.28 0.55 58.44
CA ALA A 628 19.91 1.86 58.57
C ALA A 628 21.43 1.74 58.77
N ASP A 629 21.88 0.81 59.61
CA ASP A 629 23.29 0.55 59.87
C ASP A 629 24.00 0.01 58.63
N HIS A 630 23.37 -0.91 57.89
CA HIS A 630 23.90 -1.40 56.62
C HIS A 630 24.11 -0.28 55.61
N VAL A 631 23.09 0.56 55.42
CA VAL A 631 23.14 1.66 54.46
C VAL A 631 24.16 2.71 54.88
N THR A 632 24.35 2.93 56.18
CA THR A 632 25.32 3.90 56.72
C THR A 632 26.76 3.40 56.59
N ASN A 633 27.01 2.13 56.89
CA ASN A 633 28.37 1.58 57.00
C ASN A 633 28.89 0.95 55.70
N HIS A 634 28.01 0.47 54.81
CA HIS A 634 28.42 -0.32 53.64
C HIS A 634 28.13 0.36 52.29
N VAL A 635 27.40 1.48 52.27
CA VAL A 635 27.04 2.18 51.03
C VAL A 635 27.70 3.56 50.99
N THR A 636 28.71 3.71 50.14
CA THR A 636 29.42 4.98 49.93
C THR A 636 28.50 6.04 49.30
N GLY A 637 28.35 7.21 49.93
CA GLY A 637 27.65 8.36 49.33
C GLY A 637 26.58 9.06 50.18
N LEU A 638 26.38 8.66 51.43
CA LEU A 638 25.56 9.38 52.41
C LEU A 638 26.42 10.33 53.24
N SER A 639 25.99 11.59 53.39
CA SER A 639 26.60 12.50 54.37
C SER A 639 26.21 12.08 55.79
N GLY A 640 27.07 12.34 56.78
CA GLY A 640 26.82 11.97 58.18
C GLY A 640 25.45 12.43 58.69
N ALA A 641 25.10 13.69 58.39
CA ALA A 641 23.79 14.22 58.75
C ALA A 641 22.61 13.44 58.12
N THR A 642 22.75 12.92 56.89
CA THR A 642 21.70 12.13 56.24
C THR A 642 21.57 10.73 56.86
N ALA A 643 22.70 10.15 57.27
CA ALA A 643 22.73 8.88 58.01
C ALA A 643 22.05 9.03 59.39
N ASP A 644 22.31 10.12 60.11
CA ASP A 644 21.67 10.39 61.41
C ASP A 644 20.15 10.49 61.32
N THR A 645 19.64 11.13 60.26
CA THR A 645 18.18 11.19 59.99
C THR A 645 17.60 9.81 59.71
N LEU A 646 18.32 8.95 58.97
CA LEU A 646 17.88 7.60 58.66
C LEU A 646 17.86 6.71 59.92
N VAL A 647 18.90 6.79 60.76
CA VAL A 647 19.00 6.05 62.03
C VAL A 647 17.93 6.50 63.03
N SER A 648 17.65 7.81 63.09
CA SER A 648 16.58 8.34 63.95
C SER A 648 15.20 7.83 63.52
N LEU A 649 14.92 7.81 62.21
CA LEU A 649 13.69 7.24 61.67
C LEU A 649 13.59 5.73 61.90
N ALA A 650 14.71 5.00 61.79
CA ALA A 650 14.77 3.58 62.08
C ALA A 650 14.42 3.26 63.54
N ARG A 651 14.92 4.05 64.51
CA ARG A 651 14.59 3.90 65.94
C ARG A 651 13.10 4.06 66.21
N LEU A 652 12.47 5.11 65.66
CA LEU A 652 11.02 5.30 65.77
C LEU A 652 10.23 4.16 65.13
N SER A 653 10.72 3.62 64.01
CA SER A 653 10.06 2.51 63.31
C SER A 653 10.20 1.19 64.06
N THR A 654 11.33 0.95 64.72
CA THR A 654 11.52 -0.20 65.62
C THR A 654 10.66 -0.06 66.87
N ALA A 655 10.61 1.13 67.48
CA ALA A 655 9.75 1.40 68.63
C ALA A 655 8.27 1.15 68.28
N ALA A 656 7.81 1.60 67.12
CA ALA A 656 6.43 1.37 66.66
C ALA A 656 6.05 -0.11 66.44
N VAL A 657 7.02 -1.02 66.33
CA VAL A 657 6.78 -2.47 66.15
C VAL A 657 6.90 -3.25 67.46
N PHE A 658 7.82 -2.84 68.34
CA PHE A 658 8.22 -3.62 69.52
C PHE A 658 7.90 -2.97 70.87
N ALA A 659 7.51 -1.69 70.90
CA ALA A 659 7.06 -1.06 72.14
C ALA A 659 5.67 -1.59 72.53
N HIS A 660 5.40 -1.60 73.84
CA HIS A 660 4.13 -2.09 74.39
C HIS A 660 2.97 -1.12 74.14
N ASP A 661 3.27 0.18 74.10
CA ASP A 661 2.29 1.25 73.90
C ASP A 661 2.20 1.66 72.43
N GLU A 662 0.99 1.99 71.96
CA GLU A 662 0.79 2.48 70.60
C GLU A 662 1.44 3.87 70.42
N PRO A 663 2.16 4.12 69.30
CA PRO A 663 2.76 5.42 69.04
C PRO A 663 1.74 6.56 69.05
N ASP A 664 2.11 7.68 69.65
CA ASP A 664 1.24 8.85 69.69
C ASP A 664 1.23 9.60 68.34
N ASP A 665 0.33 10.57 68.18
CA ASP A 665 0.27 11.41 66.98
C ASP A 665 1.50 12.32 66.81
N ASN A 666 2.30 12.50 67.86
CA ASN A 666 3.55 13.25 67.80
C ASN A 666 4.66 12.42 67.12
N ASP A 667 4.77 11.14 67.46
CA ASP A 667 5.68 10.16 66.87
C ASP A 667 5.40 9.96 65.38
N VAL A 668 4.12 9.93 64.99
CA VAL A 668 3.72 9.88 63.57
C VAL A 668 4.16 11.14 62.83
N ARG A 669 3.97 12.33 63.42
CA ARG A 669 4.39 13.60 62.82
C ARG A 669 5.90 13.68 62.70
N GLU A 670 6.61 13.21 63.72
CA GLU A 670 8.07 13.20 63.77
C GLU A 670 8.66 12.24 62.74
N ALA A 671 8.12 11.03 62.61
CA ALA A 671 8.54 10.06 61.59
C ALA A 671 8.38 10.64 60.16
N TRP A 672 7.26 11.31 59.87
CA TRP A 672 7.05 11.95 58.57
C TRP A 672 7.86 13.24 58.36
N ARG A 673 8.27 13.92 59.43
CA ARG A 673 9.22 15.05 59.39
C ARG A 673 10.62 14.56 59.03
N LEU A 674 11.08 13.47 59.66
CA LEU A 674 12.36 12.83 59.37
C LEU A 674 12.41 12.24 57.95
N GLU A 675 11.33 11.62 57.46
CA GLU A 675 11.22 11.22 56.03
C GLU A 675 11.36 12.42 55.09
N HIS A 676 10.70 13.52 55.43
CA HIS A 676 10.74 14.73 54.60
C HIS A 676 12.14 15.35 54.57
N GLU A 677 12.83 15.36 55.71
CA GLU A 677 14.19 15.83 55.85
C GLU A 677 15.18 14.94 55.10
N LEU A 678 15.10 13.62 55.27
CA LEU A 678 15.86 12.64 54.52
C LEU A 678 15.69 12.85 53.01
N ARG A 679 14.45 13.02 52.54
CA ARG A 679 14.17 13.27 51.13
C ARG A 679 14.78 14.58 50.63
N ARG A 680 14.71 15.66 51.41
CA ARG A 680 15.32 16.96 51.03
C ARG A 680 16.83 16.86 50.94
N ARG A 681 17.47 16.17 51.89
CA ARG A 681 18.93 15.96 51.91
C ARG A 681 19.40 15.04 50.78
N LEU A 682 18.62 14.00 50.49
CA LEU A 682 18.87 13.18 49.30
C LEU A 682 18.73 14.03 48.03
N TYR A 683 17.66 14.81 47.87
CA TYR A 683 17.40 15.59 46.65
C TYR A 683 17.56 17.11 46.84
N ALA A 684 18.79 17.56 47.14
CA ALA A 684 19.10 18.95 47.48
C ALA A 684 18.72 19.99 46.40
N ARG A 685 18.77 19.64 45.11
CA ARG A 685 18.32 20.51 43.99
C ARG A 685 17.04 19.98 43.36
N ARG A 686 15.95 20.76 43.48
CA ARG A 686 14.71 20.57 42.72
C ARG A 686 15.05 20.72 41.22
N PHE A 687 14.60 19.78 40.39
CA PHE A 687 14.91 19.66 38.95
C PHE A 687 16.31 19.14 38.54
N SER A 688 17.11 18.56 39.44
CA SER A 688 18.30 17.82 38.98
C SER A 688 17.92 16.60 38.10
N PRO A 689 18.78 16.15 37.16
CA PRO A 689 18.54 14.92 36.38
C PRO A 689 18.27 13.70 37.27
N ARG A 690 18.86 13.71 38.48
CA ARG A 690 18.68 12.69 39.52
C ARG A 690 17.28 12.74 40.15
N TRP A 691 16.72 13.93 40.34
CA TRP A 691 15.34 14.12 40.82
C TRP A 691 14.32 13.67 39.77
N LEU A 692 14.54 14.01 38.49
CA LEU A 692 13.70 13.55 37.38
C LEU A 692 13.76 12.02 37.22
N ARG A 693 14.96 11.43 37.23
CA ARG A 693 15.11 9.95 37.15
C ARG A 693 14.40 9.25 38.31
N ALA A 694 14.54 9.74 39.54
CA ALA A 694 13.87 9.16 40.70
C ALA A 694 12.33 9.19 40.60
N LYS A 695 11.77 10.26 40.03
CA LYS A 695 10.31 10.37 39.79
C LYS A 695 9.78 9.30 38.84
N VAL A 696 10.56 8.95 37.81
CA VAL A 696 10.18 8.01 36.75
C VAL A 696 10.61 6.56 37.06
N ASP A 697 11.48 6.35 38.06
CA ASP A 697 12.04 5.04 38.37
C ASP A 697 11.00 4.03 38.88
N PRO A 698 10.76 2.90 38.17
CA PRO A 698 9.79 1.88 38.59
C PRO A 698 10.35 0.89 39.62
N ARG A 699 11.65 0.91 39.94
CA ARG A 699 12.30 -0.08 40.83
C ARG A 699 11.63 -0.23 42.21
N PRO A 700 11.17 0.83 42.89
CA PRO A 700 10.46 0.70 44.17
C PRO A 700 9.14 -0.09 44.05
N LEU A 701 8.46 0.02 42.90
CA LEU A 701 7.23 -0.72 42.63
C LEU A 701 7.51 -2.21 42.40
N ALA A 702 8.65 -2.52 41.78
CA ALA A 702 9.07 -3.89 41.46
C ALA A 702 9.65 -4.65 42.66
N ALA A 703 10.30 -3.98 43.61
CA ALA A 703 10.84 -4.59 44.83
C ALA A 703 9.71 -5.18 45.69
N GLN A 704 8.67 -4.39 45.96
CA GLN A 704 7.50 -4.86 46.74
C GLN A 704 6.67 -5.94 46.02
N TRP A 705 6.60 -5.90 44.69
CA TRP A 705 5.95 -6.99 43.93
C TRP A 705 6.67 -8.33 44.11
N ARG A 706 8.00 -8.31 44.25
CA ARG A 706 8.78 -9.51 44.55
C ARG A 706 8.55 -9.96 45.99
N GLU A 707 8.51 -9.04 46.94
CA GLU A 707 8.24 -9.31 48.36
C GLU A 707 6.84 -9.90 48.59
N ALA A 708 5.78 -9.27 48.06
CA ALA A 708 4.41 -9.79 48.17
C ALA A 708 4.27 -11.19 47.54
N ARG A 709 5.04 -11.47 46.49
CA ARG A 709 5.07 -12.78 45.84
C ARG A 709 5.85 -13.81 46.64
N GLN A 710 6.94 -13.42 47.30
CA GLN A 710 7.71 -14.29 48.19
C GLN A 710 6.94 -14.60 49.47
N HIS A 711 6.26 -13.61 50.06
CA HIS A 711 5.44 -13.79 51.25
C HIS A 711 4.21 -14.68 50.98
N ARG A 712 3.53 -14.52 49.84
CA ARG A 712 2.47 -15.46 49.42
C ARG A 712 3.01 -16.87 49.20
N LYS A 713 4.22 -17.01 48.65
CA LYS A 713 4.87 -18.33 48.49
C LYS A 713 5.26 -18.96 49.82
N SER A 714 5.65 -18.17 50.82
CA SER A 714 5.98 -18.69 52.16
C SER A 714 4.72 -19.08 52.93
N LEU A 715 3.65 -18.28 52.87
CA LEU A 715 2.35 -18.61 53.47
C LEU A 715 1.73 -19.87 52.83
N ALA A 716 1.77 -19.97 51.50
CA ALA A 716 1.31 -21.16 50.79
C ALA A 716 2.12 -22.43 51.09
N ARG A 717 3.37 -22.31 51.56
CA ARG A 717 4.18 -23.45 52.04
C ARG A 717 3.88 -23.84 53.48
N LEU A 718 3.32 -22.93 54.28
CA LEU A 718 2.97 -23.14 55.68
C LEU A 718 1.51 -23.57 55.88
N GLY A 719 0.72 -23.68 54.80
CA GLY A 719 -0.66 -24.18 54.85
C GLY A 719 -1.66 -23.22 55.50
N VAL A 720 -1.28 -21.96 55.70
CA VAL A 720 -2.17 -20.90 56.21
C VAL A 720 -2.54 -20.01 55.03
N GLU A 721 -3.75 -20.20 54.48
CA GLU A 721 -4.35 -19.26 53.51
C GLU A 721 -5.05 -18.10 54.21
#